data_AF-A0A1M6BLG7-F1
#
_entry.id   AF-A0A1M6BLG7-F1
#
_cell.length_a   1.000
_cell.length_b   1.000
_cell.length_c   1.000
_cell.angle_alpha   90.00
_cell.angle_beta   90.00
_cell.angle_gamma   90.00
#
_symmetry.space_group_name_H-M   'P 1'
#
loop_
_entity.id
_entity.type
_entity.pdbx_description
1 polymer ?
#
loop_
_entity_poly.entity_id
_entity_poly.type
_entity_poly.pdbx_seq_one_letter_code
_entity_poly.pdbx_strand_id
1 'polypeptide(L)'
;MKIQDFPIAKITASFILGILISNYLEIGLEYYLVSTIFCLTLFYFSFYKSNKKIRQTNTFGIITILLFFSIGALTTVLHDDRNNKNHYSHINNLEDKHKIVLITREKLKSTTKSHRYYADVIKIGTKNCFGKVILNLKKDKNESTIVSGSKIYVLGTLTEIQKPNNPNQFDYSNYLKHKNIYAQIYSSTNDIKVDKQLYKDIYHYVFELRENIIQRLKINGFQQEELAVLNALILGQKQDISPDTQKDYQNAGAVHILSVSGMHVGFIMLFITFLLKPLPNNKKSNLCRIFIILISLWIFAFIAGLSPSVVRSVTMFSFITFGSLINRQNNMFHTIIVSLFIILLIEPGFLFDIGFQLSYLALFFIIWFQPMLKNLWSPKQKINIYLWDILTVSTAAQIGTLPLSIYYFHQFPGLFFVTNLVLVPMIFIIMILGSLLMIFSLFDYLPIILLKLVEGLIYCMNVFINKIASVELFVLKNIPLSVAMLITSYIIAITIINLLKKFNYVRFALTLSFLILFQILLIQKNWETKKGNNLIVFSSRNKTIIGFKKGETLEIASNSKIENNSFEKNTIDSYVIANFITNTKTENLKNFYYFDDKKIVVLDSNIPHETIKASEVIILRNSPKINLERLLENSNPKIIIADGSNYKSYIKLWAETCRNKNIPFHSTYEKGYYKL
;
A
#
# COMPACT_ATOMS: atom_id res chain seq x y z
N MET A 1 -20.14 3.87 28.17
CA MET A 1 -20.77 2.85 27.29
C MET A 1 -19.69 2.01 26.64
N LYS A 2 -19.88 0.69 26.54
CA LYS A 2 -18.93 -0.19 25.86
C LYS A 2 -19.20 -0.11 24.35
N ILE A 3 -18.15 -0.20 23.53
CA ILE A 3 -18.28 -0.14 22.05
C ILE A 3 -19.19 -1.28 21.53
N GLN A 4 -19.19 -2.43 22.22
CA GLN A 4 -20.04 -3.58 21.92
C GLN A 4 -21.54 -3.32 22.10
N ASP A 5 -21.90 -2.24 22.80
CA ASP A 5 -23.28 -1.83 23.03
C ASP A 5 -23.86 -1.15 21.78
N PHE A 6 -23.02 -0.81 20.78
CA PHE A 6 -23.44 -0.18 19.54
C PHE A 6 -23.78 -1.24 18.47
N PRO A 7 -25.04 -1.35 18.02
CA PRO A 7 -25.44 -2.32 16.99
C PRO A 7 -24.62 -2.19 15.70
N ILE A 8 -24.32 -0.95 15.30
CA ILE A 8 -23.55 -0.64 14.09
C ILE A 8 -22.13 -1.22 14.12
N ALA A 9 -21.52 -1.39 15.30
CA ALA A 9 -20.19 -2.00 15.42
C ALA A 9 -20.21 -3.46 14.98
N LYS A 10 -21.21 -4.24 15.43
CA LYS A 10 -21.39 -5.65 15.08
C LYS A 10 -21.73 -5.81 13.60
N ILE A 11 -22.60 -4.95 13.09
CA ILE A 11 -22.97 -4.88 11.67
C ILE A 11 -21.74 -4.64 10.80
N THR A 12 -20.93 -3.62 11.13
CA THR A 12 -19.73 -3.25 10.36
C THR A 12 -18.67 -4.35 10.43
N ALA A 13 -18.46 -4.96 11.59
CA ALA A 13 -17.53 -6.09 11.72
C ALA A 13 -17.96 -7.29 10.85
N SER A 14 -19.25 -7.63 10.84
CA SER A 14 -19.79 -8.70 9.99
C SER A 14 -19.63 -8.39 8.49
N PHE A 15 -19.92 -7.15 8.10
CA PHE A 15 -19.74 -6.65 6.75
C PHE A 15 -18.27 -6.76 6.29
N ILE A 16 -17.31 -6.34 7.13
CA ILE A 16 -15.88 -6.49 6.88
C ILE A 16 -15.49 -7.97 6.72
N LEU A 17 -16.02 -8.87 7.56
CA LEU A 17 -15.77 -10.31 7.42
C LEU A 17 -16.27 -10.84 6.07
N GLY A 18 -17.42 -10.36 5.59
CA GLY A 18 -17.94 -10.69 4.25
C GLY A 18 -16.98 -10.25 3.13
N ILE A 19 -16.42 -9.03 3.23
CA ILE A 19 -15.42 -8.52 2.29
C ILE A 19 -14.16 -9.39 2.31
N LEU A 20 -13.64 -9.73 3.50
CA LEU A 20 -12.40 -10.50 3.64
C LEU A 20 -12.55 -11.91 3.06
N ILE A 21 -13.65 -12.61 3.36
CA ILE A 21 -13.84 -14.00 2.93
C ILE A 21 -14.10 -14.07 1.42
N SER A 22 -14.95 -13.19 0.89
CA SER A 22 -15.26 -13.17 -0.55
C SER A 22 -14.02 -12.91 -1.43
N ASN A 23 -13.04 -12.13 -0.95
CA ASN A 23 -11.79 -11.88 -1.69
C ASN A 23 -10.95 -13.15 -1.93
N TYR A 24 -11.15 -14.21 -1.15
CA TYR A 24 -10.48 -15.51 -1.34
C TYR A 24 -11.35 -16.56 -2.05
N LEU A 25 -12.65 -16.29 -2.21
CA LEU A 25 -13.60 -17.24 -2.81
C LEU A 25 -13.90 -16.85 -4.26
N GLU A 26 -13.48 -17.69 -5.20
CA GLU A 26 -13.78 -17.52 -6.63
C GLU A 26 -15.17 -18.10 -6.97
N ILE A 27 -16.21 -17.53 -6.37
CA ILE A 27 -17.61 -17.91 -6.60
C ILE A 27 -18.26 -16.88 -7.54
N GLY A 28 -19.12 -17.35 -8.45
CA GLY A 28 -19.83 -16.46 -9.39
C GLY A 28 -20.82 -15.50 -8.70
N LEU A 29 -21.06 -14.34 -9.34
CA LEU A 29 -21.97 -13.27 -8.89
C LEU A 29 -23.37 -13.79 -8.50
N GLU A 30 -23.91 -14.73 -9.26
CA GLU A 30 -25.26 -15.27 -9.07
C GLU A 30 -25.46 -15.90 -7.69
N TYR A 31 -24.47 -16.64 -7.18
CA TYR A 31 -24.55 -17.27 -5.86
C TYR A 31 -24.58 -16.24 -4.73
N TYR A 32 -23.81 -15.14 -4.85
CA TYR A 32 -23.83 -14.05 -3.87
C TYR A 32 -25.16 -13.30 -3.89
N LEU A 33 -25.75 -13.08 -5.07
CA LEU A 33 -27.09 -12.50 -5.19
C LEU A 33 -28.15 -13.38 -4.54
N VAL A 34 -28.16 -14.68 -4.85
CA VAL A 34 -29.13 -15.64 -4.26
C VAL A 34 -28.96 -15.72 -2.74
N SER A 35 -27.71 -15.82 -2.24
CA SER A 35 -27.44 -15.83 -0.80
C SER A 35 -27.91 -14.55 -0.11
N THR A 36 -27.72 -13.39 -0.74
CA THR A 36 -28.13 -12.10 -0.16
C THR A 36 -29.66 -11.96 -0.15
N ILE A 37 -30.34 -12.36 -1.22
CA ILE A 37 -31.81 -12.39 -1.28
C ILE A 37 -32.37 -13.33 -0.22
N PHE A 38 -31.79 -14.53 -0.07
CA PHE A 38 -32.18 -15.47 0.97
C PHE A 38 -32.03 -14.85 2.38
N CYS A 39 -30.87 -14.26 2.70
CA CYS A 39 -30.66 -13.56 3.96
C CYS A 39 -31.64 -12.38 4.17
N LEU A 40 -31.98 -11.63 3.11
CA LEU A 40 -32.96 -10.54 3.16
C LEU A 40 -34.37 -11.05 3.48
N THR A 41 -34.79 -12.17 2.87
CA THR A 41 -36.10 -12.78 3.18
C THR A 41 -36.16 -13.25 4.63
N LEU A 42 -35.12 -13.95 5.11
CA LEU A 42 -35.01 -14.36 6.52
C LEU A 42 -35.05 -13.15 7.48
N PHE A 43 -34.36 -12.07 7.11
CA PHE A 43 -34.36 -10.83 7.87
C PHE A 43 -35.77 -10.23 7.95
N TYR A 44 -36.49 -10.15 6.83
CA TYR A 44 -37.86 -9.63 6.80
C TYR A 44 -38.81 -10.43 7.70
N PHE A 45 -38.80 -11.77 7.59
CA PHE A 45 -39.62 -12.63 8.46
C PHE A 45 -39.24 -12.50 9.94
N SER A 46 -37.93 -12.48 10.25
CA SER A 46 -37.46 -12.30 11.62
C SER A 46 -37.79 -10.92 12.18
N PHE A 47 -37.73 -9.87 11.35
CA PHE A 47 -38.10 -8.51 11.73
C PHE A 47 -39.59 -8.44 12.05
N TYR A 48 -40.46 -8.97 11.18
CA TYR A 48 -41.90 -9.01 11.41
C TYR A 48 -42.26 -9.75 12.71
N LYS A 49 -41.65 -10.92 12.96
CA LYS A 49 -41.85 -11.70 14.19
C LYS A 49 -41.31 -10.97 15.44
N SER A 50 -40.17 -10.29 15.32
CA SER A 50 -39.56 -9.57 16.43
C SER A 50 -40.29 -8.27 16.76
N ASN A 51 -40.86 -7.58 15.76
CA ASN A 51 -41.57 -6.31 15.97
C ASN A 51 -42.87 -6.49 16.78
N LYS A 52 -43.42 -7.71 16.80
CA LYS A 52 -44.56 -8.09 17.66
C LYS A 52 -44.17 -8.41 19.11
N LYS A 53 -42.88 -8.46 19.44
CA LYS A 53 -42.38 -8.79 20.78
C LYS A 53 -41.73 -7.57 21.42
N ILE A 54 -42.01 -7.34 22.72
CA ILE A 54 -41.42 -6.25 23.51
C ILE A 54 -39.89 -6.38 23.62
N ARG A 55 -39.34 -7.61 23.54
CA ARG A 55 -37.90 -7.87 23.61
C ARG A 55 -37.43 -8.58 22.34
N GLN A 56 -36.41 -8.01 21.69
CA GLN A 56 -35.81 -8.58 20.48
C GLN A 56 -35.17 -9.94 20.78
N THR A 57 -35.41 -10.91 19.90
CA THR A 57 -34.88 -12.27 20.01
C THR A 57 -33.44 -12.36 19.49
N ASN A 58 -32.58 -13.16 20.13
CA ASN A 58 -31.19 -13.40 19.66
C ASN A 58 -31.11 -13.85 18.20
N THR A 59 -32.13 -14.56 17.71
CA THR A 59 -32.26 -14.98 16.31
C THR A 59 -32.26 -13.81 15.33
N PHE A 60 -32.94 -12.70 15.65
CA PHE A 60 -32.97 -11.50 14.81
C PHE A 60 -31.57 -10.88 14.70
N GLY A 61 -30.82 -10.85 15.80
CA GLY A 61 -29.44 -10.38 15.82
C GLY A 61 -28.52 -11.24 14.93
N ILE A 62 -28.62 -12.56 15.02
CA ILE A 62 -27.82 -13.50 14.21
C ILE A 62 -28.16 -13.33 12.71
N ILE A 63 -29.45 -13.27 12.36
CA ILE A 63 -29.88 -13.07 10.97
C ILE A 63 -29.42 -11.71 10.44
N THR A 64 -29.44 -10.66 11.26
CA THR A 64 -28.90 -9.35 10.88
C THR A 64 -27.40 -9.43 10.58
N ILE A 65 -26.63 -10.11 11.44
CA ILE A 65 -25.19 -10.32 11.24
C ILE A 65 -24.94 -11.08 9.93
N LEU A 66 -25.66 -12.17 9.69
CA LEU A 66 -25.56 -12.96 8.45
C LEU A 66 -25.94 -12.15 7.19
N LEU A 67 -26.98 -11.32 7.29
CA LEU A 67 -27.36 -10.43 6.20
C LEU A 67 -26.21 -9.48 5.85
N PHE A 68 -25.65 -8.76 6.83
CA PHE A 68 -24.56 -7.83 6.56
C PHE A 68 -23.26 -8.52 6.14
N PHE A 69 -23.02 -9.76 6.56
CA PHE A 69 -21.97 -10.61 6.01
C PHE A 69 -22.19 -10.84 4.51
N SER A 70 -23.40 -11.27 4.11
CA SER A 70 -23.74 -11.50 2.70
C SER A 70 -23.69 -10.21 1.86
N ILE A 71 -24.13 -9.08 2.42
CA ILE A 71 -24.03 -7.76 1.77
C ILE A 71 -22.56 -7.42 1.54
N GLY A 72 -21.68 -7.60 2.54
CA GLY A 72 -20.24 -7.35 2.37
C GLY A 72 -19.60 -8.21 1.29
N ALA A 73 -19.97 -9.49 1.23
CA ALA A 73 -19.51 -10.41 0.20
C ALA A 73 -20.08 -10.07 -1.20
N LEU A 74 -21.32 -9.59 -1.28
CA LEU A 74 -21.89 -9.13 -2.54
C LEU A 74 -21.25 -7.81 -3.01
N THR A 75 -20.96 -6.89 -2.09
CA THR A 75 -20.34 -5.60 -2.39
C THR A 75 -18.99 -5.78 -3.07
N THR A 76 -18.13 -6.71 -2.61
CA THR A 76 -16.83 -6.95 -3.27
C THR A 76 -16.98 -7.41 -4.71
N VAL A 77 -17.90 -8.34 -4.96
CA VAL A 77 -18.10 -8.92 -6.29
C VAL A 77 -18.76 -7.92 -7.24
N LEU A 78 -19.68 -7.09 -6.75
CA LEU A 78 -20.26 -5.99 -7.54
C LEU A 78 -19.25 -4.92 -7.94
N HIS A 79 -18.20 -4.71 -7.13
CA HIS A 79 -17.15 -3.73 -7.40
C HIS A 79 -15.94 -4.33 -8.14
N ASP A 80 -15.93 -5.63 -8.46
CA ASP A 80 -14.95 -6.20 -9.39
C ASP A 80 -15.40 -5.91 -10.83
N ASP A 81 -14.71 -4.97 -11.49
CA ASP A 81 -15.05 -4.50 -12.83
C ASP A 81 -15.12 -5.64 -13.87
N ARG A 82 -14.43 -6.77 -13.64
CA ARG A 82 -14.45 -7.94 -14.53
C ARG A 82 -15.81 -8.63 -14.57
N ASN A 83 -16.67 -8.44 -13.57
CA ASN A 83 -18.03 -9.02 -13.60
C ASN A 83 -18.96 -8.29 -14.57
N ASN A 84 -18.55 -7.13 -15.08
CA ASN A 84 -19.29 -6.44 -16.13
C ASN A 84 -18.89 -6.98 -17.52
N LYS A 85 -19.89 -7.35 -18.33
CA LYS A 85 -19.70 -7.90 -19.68
C LYS A 85 -18.96 -6.97 -20.64
N ASN A 86 -19.00 -5.66 -20.41
CA ASN A 86 -18.32 -4.66 -21.25
C ASN A 86 -16.86 -4.39 -20.82
N HIS A 87 -16.36 -5.08 -19.80
CA HIS A 87 -14.98 -4.92 -19.36
C HIS A 87 -14.00 -5.52 -20.39
N TYR A 88 -12.81 -4.93 -20.54
CA TYR A 88 -11.83 -5.39 -21.54
C TYR A 88 -11.41 -6.86 -21.36
N SER A 89 -11.51 -7.42 -20.15
CA SER A 89 -11.14 -8.82 -19.87
C SER A 89 -11.96 -9.85 -20.66
N HIS A 90 -13.13 -9.48 -21.18
CA HIS A 90 -14.00 -10.38 -21.97
C HIS A 90 -13.71 -10.34 -23.47
N ILE A 91 -12.69 -9.59 -23.89
CA ILE A 91 -12.26 -9.57 -25.29
C ILE A 91 -11.37 -10.78 -25.55
N ASN A 92 -11.71 -11.56 -26.58
CA ASN A 92 -10.90 -12.70 -26.98
C ASN A 92 -9.52 -12.23 -27.47
N ASN A 93 -8.49 -13.03 -27.18
CA ASN A 93 -7.10 -12.78 -27.58
C ASN A 93 -6.53 -11.43 -27.12
N LEU A 94 -6.66 -11.09 -25.84
CA LEU A 94 -6.07 -9.87 -25.25
C LEU A 94 -4.55 -9.73 -25.47
N GLU A 95 -3.86 -10.86 -25.66
CA GLU A 95 -2.41 -10.91 -25.91
C GLU A 95 -2.02 -10.51 -27.34
N ASP A 96 -2.98 -10.47 -28.27
CA ASP A 96 -2.75 -10.02 -29.64
C ASP A 96 -2.55 -8.50 -29.69
N LYS A 97 -1.92 -8.01 -30.77
CA LYS A 97 -1.78 -6.56 -30.99
C LYS A 97 -3.12 -5.96 -31.40
N HIS A 98 -3.64 -5.06 -30.57
CA HIS A 98 -4.88 -4.35 -30.83
C HIS A 98 -4.64 -2.85 -30.98
N LYS A 99 -5.53 -2.17 -31.72
CA LYS A 99 -5.65 -0.71 -31.66
C LYS A 99 -6.47 -0.36 -30.42
N ILE A 100 -5.82 0.24 -29.44
CA ILE A 100 -6.39 0.55 -28.14
C ILE A 100 -6.53 2.06 -27.99
N VAL A 101 -7.69 2.52 -27.54
CA VAL A 101 -7.95 3.94 -27.23
C VAL A 101 -7.99 4.09 -25.72
N LEU A 102 -7.12 4.96 -25.21
CA LEU A 102 -6.92 5.22 -23.79
C LEU A 102 -7.20 6.69 -23.47
N ILE A 103 -7.70 7.00 -22.28
CA ILE A 103 -7.60 8.33 -21.66
C ILE A 103 -6.65 8.24 -20.48
N THR A 104 -5.64 9.10 -20.45
CA THR A 104 -4.73 9.19 -19.30
C THR A 104 -5.37 9.89 -18.12
N ARG A 105 -5.09 9.42 -16.90
CA ARG A 105 -5.65 9.95 -15.65
C ARG A 105 -4.62 10.56 -14.74
N GLU A 106 -3.73 9.73 -14.20
CA GLU A 106 -2.75 10.16 -13.20
C GLU A 106 -1.38 9.59 -13.57
N LYS A 107 -0.34 10.40 -13.37
CA LYS A 107 1.04 9.98 -13.55
C LYS A 107 1.49 9.22 -12.30
N LEU A 108 1.95 7.99 -12.51
CA LEU A 108 2.56 7.16 -11.48
C LEU A 108 4.05 7.49 -11.33
N LYS A 109 4.64 7.09 -10.20
CA LYS A 109 6.10 7.14 -10.00
C LYS A 109 6.79 6.42 -11.16
N SER A 110 7.56 7.18 -11.93
CA SER A 110 8.24 6.68 -13.12
C SER A 110 9.34 5.70 -12.73
N THR A 111 9.61 4.74 -13.60
CA THR A 111 10.76 3.84 -13.46
C THR A 111 11.98 4.43 -14.15
N THR A 112 13.14 3.76 -14.01
CA THR A 112 14.34 4.14 -14.76
C THR A 112 14.13 4.07 -16.28
N LYS A 113 13.27 3.17 -16.76
CA LYS A 113 13.06 2.94 -18.21
C LYS A 113 11.78 3.53 -18.78
N SER A 114 10.76 3.75 -17.95
CA SER A 114 9.43 4.13 -18.43
C SER A 114 8.73 5.15 -17.55
N HIS A 115 8.06 6.10 -18.18
CA HIS A 115 6.98 6.87 -17.57
C HIS A 115 5.75 5.99 -17.43
N ARG A 116 5.05 6.10 -16.30
CA ARG A 116 3.93 5.24 -15.96
C ARG A 116 2.70 6.09 -15.71
N TYR A 117 1.56 5.66 -16.25
CA TYR A 117 0.29 6.38 -16.11
C TYR A 117 -0.83 5.39 -15.80
N TYR A 118 -1.78 5.80 -14.97
CA TYR A 118 -3.10 5.20 -15.00
C TYR A 118 -3.84 5.70 -16.24
N ALA A 119 -4.48 4.78 -16.95
CA ALA A 119 -5.31 5.10 -18.10
C ALA A 119 -6.59 4.26 -18.11
N ASP A 120 -7.67 4.88 -18.54
CA ASP A 120 -8.93 4.19 -18.79
C ASP A 120 -8.97 3.71 -20.23
N VAL A 121 -9.31 2.43 -20.42
CA VAL A 121 -9.60 1.85 -21.73
C VAL A 121 -11.01 2.27 -22.14
N ILE A 122 -11.17 2.75 -23.37
CA ILE A 122 -12.48 3.14 -23.93
C ILE A 122 -12.87 2.22 -25.09
N LYS A 123 -11.87 1.77 -25.83
CA LYS A 123 -12.08 1.00 -27.06
C LYS A 123 -10.88 0.11 -27.34
N ILE A 124 -11.16 -1.12 -27.74
CA ILE A 124 -10.17 -2.08 -28.24
C ILE A 124 -10.68 -2.59 -29.59
N GLY A 125 -9.91 -2.34 -30.64
CA GLY A 125 -10.31 -2.60 -32.02
C GLY A 125 -11.57 -1.82 -32.39
N THR A 126 -12.66 -2.53 -32.69
CA THR A 126 -13.97 -1.95 -33.01
C THR A 126 -14.92 -1.89 -31.83
N LYS A 127 -14.66 -2.64 -30.75
CA LYS A 127 -15.56 -2.76 -29.59
C LYS A 127 -15.28 -1.68 -28.56
N ASN A 128 -16.34 -1.02 -28.10
CA ASN A 128 -16.27 -0.15 -26.93
C ASN A 128 -16.20 -1.03 -25.68
N CYS A 129 -15.29 -0.71 -24.79
CA CYS A 129 -15.08 -1.44 -23.55
C CYS A 129 -14.60 -0.47 -22.48
N PHE A 130 -14.63 -0.90 -21.22
CA PHE A 130 -14.13 -0.10 -20.12
C PHE A 130 -13.15 -0.89 -19.24
N GLY A 131 -12.41 -0.17 -18.42
CA GLY A 131 -11.54 -0.72 -17.38
C GLY A 131 -10.24 0.06 -17.27
N LYS A 132 -9.55 -0.10 -16.15
CA LYS A 132 -8.30 0.61 -15.87
C LYS A 132 -7.09 -0.24 -16.22
N VAL A 133 -6.07 0.41 -16.77
CA VAL A 133 -4.78 -0.20 -17.13
C VAL A 133 -3.61 0.70 -16.75
N ILE A 134 -2.42 0.10 -16.63
CA ILE A 134 -1.17 0.87 -16.52
C ILE A 134 -0.56 1.03 -17.92
N LEU A 135 -0.37 2.27 -18.34
CA LEU A 135 0.38 2.59 -19.55
C LEU A 135 1.85 2.87 -19.19
N ASN A 136 2.76 2.01 -19.66
CA ASN A 136 4.20 2.17 -19.52
C ASN A 136 4.78 2.69 -20.84
N LEU A 137 5.19 3.95 -20.86
CA LEU A 137 5.81 4.59 -22.01
C LEU A 137 7.32 4.64 -21.83
N LYS A 138 8.07 4.09 -22.78
CA LYS A 138 9.54 4.15 -22.76
C LYS A 138 10.01 5.61 -22.71
N LYS A 139 10.99 5.89 -21.85
CA LYS A 139 11.67 7.19 -21.83
C LYS A 139 12.55 7.30 -23.07
N ASP A 140 12.24 8.26 -23.94
CA ASP A 140 13.01 8.58 -25.15
C ASP A 140 13.47 10.05 -25.07
N LYS A 141 14.51 10.42 -25.83
CA LYS A 141 15.14 11.76 -25.77
C LYS A 141 14.18 12.92 -26.09
N ASN A 142 13.14 12.65 -26.89
CA ASN A 142 12.06 13.60 -27.16
C ASN A 142 10.93 13.30 -26.18
N GLU A 143 10.97 13.94 -25.00
CA GLU A 143 9.90 13.82 -24.01
C GLU A 143 8.63 14.49 -24.53
N SER A 144 7.72 13.72 -25.14
CA SER A 144 6.34 14.18 -25.33
C SER A 144 5.65 14.21 -23.96
N THR A 145 5.38 15.39 -23.44
CA THR A 145 4.68 15.57 -22.16
C THR A 145 3.22 15.15 -22.29
N ILE A 146 2.92 13.93 -21.85
CA ILE A 146 1.56 13.42 -21.79
C ILE A 146 0.90 13.94 -20.52
N VAL A 147 -0.16 14.70 -20.72
CA VAL A 147 -0.99 15.30 -19.66
C VAL A 147 -2.19 14.43 -19.33
N SER A 148 -2.80 14.64 -18.16
CA SER A 148 -4.08 14.01 -17.83
C SER A 148 -5.18 14.47 -18.80
N GLY A 149 -6.07 13.55 -19.17
CA GLY A 149 -7.11 13.77 -20.17
C GLY A 149 -6.62 13.57 -21.61
N SER A 150 -5.34 13.25 -21.84
CA SER A 150 -4.84 12.95 -23.18
C SER A 150 -5.50 11.67 -23.71
N LYS A 151 -6.14 11.77 -24.87
CA LYS A 151 -6.66 10.60 -25.58
C LYS A 151 -5.53 10.00 -26.42
N ILE A 152 -5.14 8.77 -26.12
CA ILE A 152 -4.00 8.09 -26.74
C ILE A 152 -4.50 6.90 -27.54
N TYR A 153 -4.07 6.81 -28.79
CA TYR A 153 -4.23 5.64 -29.64
C TYR A 153 -2.92 4.86 -29.63
N VAL A 154 -2.96 3.62 -29.16
CA VAL A 154 -1.79 2.74 -29.05
C VAL A 154 -2.03 1.48 -29.86
N LEU A 155 -1.06 1.05 -30.64
CA LEU A 155 -1.04 -0.30 -31.21
C LEU A 155 -0.20 -1.19 -30.29
N GLY A 156 -0.84 -1.94 -29.40
CA GLY A 156 -0.16 -2.68 -28.34
C GLY A 156 -0.92 -3.90 -27.86
N THR A 157 -0.31 -4.65 -26.95
CA THR A 157 -0.90 -5.82 -26.32
C THR A 157 -1.26 -5.48 -24.87
N LEU A 158 -2.40 -5.99 -24.39
CA LEU A 158 -2.72 -5.91 -22.96
C LEU A 158 -2.07 -7.10 -22.27
N THR A 159 -1.03 -6.82 -21.48
CA THR A 159 -0.32 -7.84 -20.72
C THR A 159 -0.83 -7.92 -19.30
N GLU A 160 -1.08 -9.13 -18.79
CA GLU A 160 -1.45 -9.34 -17.39
C GLU A 160 -0.32 -8.87 -16.45
N ILE A 161 -0.70 -8.34 -15.29
CA ILE A 161 0.26 -7.95 -14.26
C ILE A 161 0.72 -9.20 -13.52
N GLN A 162 1.97 -9.60 -13.77
CA GLN A 162 2.56 -10.80 -13.19
C GLN A 162 2.67 -10.73 -11.66
N LYS A 163 2.45 -11.88 -11.01
CA LYS A 163 2.73 -12.11 -9.59
C LYS A 163 4.23 -11.96 -9.30
N PRO A 164 4.63 -11.67 -8.05
CA PRO A 164 6.04 -11.57 -7.69
C PRO A 164 6.80 -12.87 -8.01
N ASN A 165 7.93 -12.73 -8.70
CA ASN A 165 8.76 -13.88 -9.09
C ASN A 165 9.62 -14.42 -7.95
N ASN A 166 9.72 -13.76 -6.80
CA ASN A 166 10.48 -14.22 -5.64
C ASN A 166 9.56 -14.35 -4.41
N PRO A 167 9.90 -15.23 -3.46
CA PRO A 167 9.05 -15.46 -2.32
C PRO A 167 9.06 -14.25 -1.39
N ASN A 168 7.94 -14.07 -0.67
CA ASN A 168 7.78 -13.04 0.36
C ASN A 168 7.90 -11.59 -0.12
N GLN A 169 8.01 -11.36 -1.45
CA GLN A 169 7.93 -10.03 -2.01
C GLN A 169 6.51 -9.47 -1.90
N PHE A 170 6.42 -8.14 -1.90
CA PHE A 170 5.15 -7.44 -2.02
C PHE A 170 4.42 -7.84 -3.30
N ASP A 171 3.19 -8.33 -3.17
CA ASP A 171 2.36 -8.72 -4.30
C ASP A 171 1.69 -7.49 -4.93
N TYR A 172 2.43 -6.84 -5.84
CA TYR A 172 1.95 -5.67 -6.57
C TYR A 172 0.77 -5.99 -7.50
N SER A 173 0.65 -7.23 -7.99
CA SER A 173 -0.47 -7.67 -8.82
C SER A 173 -1.76 -7.68 -7.99
N ASN A 174 -1.72 -8.28 -6.80
CA ASN A 174 -2.88 -8.29 -5.90
C ASN A 174 -3.25 -6.87 -5.42
N TYR A 175 -2.26 -6.02 -5.13
CA TYR A 175 -2.49 -4.60 -4.80
C TYR A 175 -3.24 -3.84 -5.91
N LEU A 176 -2.89 -4.08 -7.18
CA LEU A 176 -3.55 -3.44 -8.32
C LEU A 176 -4.92 -4.04 -8.62
N LYS A 177 -5.11 -5.34 -8.36
CA LYS A 177 -6.42 -5.99 -8.42
C LYS A 177 -7.43 -5.31 -7.48
N HIS A 178 -7.04 -4.97 -6.26
CA HIS A 178 -7.89 -4.20 -5.33
C HIS A 178 -8.20 -2.76 -5.79
N LYS A 179 -7.55 -2.29 -6.87
CA LYS A 179 -7.82 -1.01 -7.53
C LYS A 179 -8.53 -1.16 -8.88
N ASN A 180 -9.01 -2.37 -9.19
CA ASN A 180 -9.60 -2.74 -10.48
C ASN A 180 -8.65 -2.57 -11.67
N ILE A 181 -7.37 -2.89 -11.48
CA ILE A 181 -6.35 -2.83 -12.53
C ILE A 181 -5.74 -4.21 -12.72
N TYR A 182 -6.00 -4.82 -13.88
CA TYR A 182 -5.64 -6.21 -14.18
C TYR A 182 -4.58 -6.34 -15.26
N ALA A 183 -4.44 -5.31 -16.11
CA ALA A 183 -3.52 -5.33 -17.24
C ALA A 183 -2.68 -4.05 -17.34
N GLN A 184 -1.59 -4.17 -18.09
CA GLN A 184 -0.68 -3.09 -18.42
C GLN A 184 -0.26 -3.16 -19.90
N ILE A 185 0.06 -2.00 -20.47
CA ILE A 185 0.47 -1.83 -21.85
C ILE A 185 1.90 -1.27 -21.84
N TYR A 186 2.78 -1.82 -22.66
CA TYR A 186 4.12 -1.29 -22.91
C TYR A 186 4.18 -0.73 -24.32
N SER A 187 4.57 0.54 -24.47
CA SER A 187 4.68 1.20 -25.77
C SER A 187 5.87 2.17 -25.79
N SER A 188 6.45 2.41 -26.97
CA SER A 188 7.33 3.58 -27.20
C SER A 188 6.48 4.81 -27.50
N THR A 189 7.05 6.00 -27.30
CA THR A 189 6.44 7.28 -27.69
C THR A 189 6.22 7.40 -29.20
N ASN A 190 6.97 6.65 -30.01
CA ASN A 190 6.80 6.61 -31.47
C ASN A 190 5.60 5.76 -31.92
N ASP A 191 5.16 4.81 -31.08
CA ASP A 191 4.08 3.87 -31.38
C ASP A 191 2.71 4.35 -30.88
N ILE A 192 2.67 5.58 -30.35
CA ILE A 192 1.45 6.20 -29.86
C ILE A 192 1.09 7.41 -30.71
N LYS A 193 -0.22 7.59 -30.93
CA LYS A 193 -0.77 8.84 -31.46
C LYS A 193 -1.56 9.51 -30.35
N VAL A 194 -1.14 10.71 -29.95
CA VAL A 194 -1.88 11.54 -29.00
C VAL A 194 -2.86 12.41 -29.78
N ASP A 195 -4.13 12.36 -29.41
CA ASP A 195 -5.14 13.25 -29.97
C ASP A 195 -4.87 14.70 -29.57
N LYS A 196 -5.17 15.65 -30.45
CA LYS A 196 -5.04 17.08 -30.13
C LYS A 196 -6.13 17.54 -29.16
N GLN A 197 -7.28 16.86 -29.18
CA GLN A 197 -8.38 17.16 -28.27
C GLN A 197 -8.21 16.38 -26.95
N LEU A 198 -8.14 17.13 -25.85
CA LEU A 198 -8.14 16.57 -24.52
C LEU A 198 -9.56 16.23 -24.08
N TYR A 199 -9.69 15.13 -23.36
CA TYR A 199 -10.92 14.75 -22.68
C TYR A 199 -11.05 15.58 -21.40
N LYS A 200 -11.99 16.52 -21.39
CA LYS A 200 -12.18 17.49 -20.31
C LYS A 200 -13.23 17.01 -19.31
N ASP A 201 -12.79 16.26 -18.31
CA ASP A 201 -13.61 15.92 -17.15
C ASP A 201 -13.03 16.51 -15.86
N ILE A 202 -13.67 16.19 -14.72
CA ILE A 202 -13.25 16.72 -13.42
C ILE A 202 -11.78 16.38 -13.10
N TYR A 203 -11.28 15.23 -13.55
CA TYR A 203 -9.89 14.84 -13.34
C TYR A 203 -8.93 15.70 -14.16
N HIS A 204 -9.29 16.00 -15.40
CA HIS A 204 -8.50 16.91 -16.24
C HIS A 204 -8.43 18.32 -15.64
N TYR A 205 -9.56 18.90 -15.21
CA TYR A 205 -9.56 20.23 -14.60
C TYR A 205 -8.78 20.28 -13.28
N VAL A 206 -8.88 19.23 -12.46
CA VAL A 206 -8.06 19.12 -11.24
C VAL A 206 -6.57 19.02 -11.57
N PHE A 207 -6.21 18.25 -12.60
CA PHE A 207 -4.82 18.14 -13.06
C PHE A 207 -4.30 19.49 -13.57
N GLU A 208 -5.08 20.18 -14.40
CA GLU A 208 -4.74 21.50 -14.94
C GLU A 208 -4.51 22.52 -13.82
N LEU A 209 -5.40 22.56 -12.81
CA LEU A 209 -5.22 23.40 -11.63
C LEU A 209 -3.90 23.08 -10.89
N ARG A 210 -3.61 21.79 -10.66
CA ARG A 210 -2.35 21.38 -9.99
C ARG A 210 -1.12 21.80 -10.79
N GLU A 211 -1.09 21.50 -12.08
CA GLU A 211 0.05 21.85 -12.93
C GLU A 211 0.24 23.35 -13.01
N ASN A 212 -0.83 24.13 -13.14
CA ASN A 212 -0.74 25.59 -13.14
C ASN A 212 -0.10 26.12 -11.84
N ILE A 213 -0.52 25.62 -10.67
CA ILE A 213 0.09 25.97 -9.38
C ILE A 213 1.58 25.57 -9.37
N ILE A 214 1.90 24.33 -9.75
CA ILE A 214 3.26 23.80 -9.72
C ILE A 214 4.19 24.59 -10.65
N GLN A 215 3.76 24.89 -11.87
CA GLN A 215 4.56 25.65 -12.84
C GLN A 215 4.79 27.08 -12.37
N ARG A 216 3.76 27.73 -11.79
CA ARG A 216 3.90 29.08 -11.21
C ARG A 216 4.92 29.10 -10.07
N LEU A 217 4.92 28.09 -9.19
CA LEU A 217 5.92 27.97 -8.12
C LEU A 217 7.34 27.75 -8.68
N LYS A 218 7.49 26.88 -9.70
CA LYS A 218 8.78 26.61 -10.36
C LYS A 218 9.38 27.85 -11.02
N ILE A 219 8.59 28.57 -11.80
CA ILE A 219 9.05 29.76 -12.54
C ILE A 219 9.53 30.86 -11.58
N ASN A 220 8.93 30.94 -10.38
CA ASN A 220 9.30 31.91 -9.34
C ASN A 220 10.46 31.42 -8.42
N GLY A 221 11.20 30.38 -8.84
CA GLY A 221 12.45 29.98 -8.19
C GLY A 221 12.29 29.14 -6.92
N PHE A 222 11.17 28.44 -6.75
CA PHE A 222 11.00 27.47 -5.66
C PHE A 222 11.88 26.23 -5.91
N GLN A 223 12.72 25.86 -4.93
CA GLN A 223 13.63 24.73 -5.05
C GLN A 223 12.90 23.40 -5.24
N GLN A 224 13.47 22.48 -6.03
CA GLN A 224 12.79 21.28 -6.50
C GLN A 224 12.45 20.29 -5.38
N GLU A 225 13.32 20.12 -4.39
CA GLU A 225 13.10 19.18 -3.28
C GLU A 225 12.01 19.68 -2.33
N GLU A 226 12.07 20.95 -1.93
CA GLU A 226 11.08 21.62 -1.09
C GLU A 226 9.72 21.67 -1.80
N LEU A 227 9.71 21.93 -3.11
CA LEU A 227 8.48 21.92 -3.91
C LEU A 227 7.84 20.54 -3.94
N ALA A 228 8.65 19.47 -4.09
CA ALA A 228 8.14 18.10 -4.05
C ALA A 228 7.48 17.78 -2.70
N VAL A 229 8.06 18.26 -1.58
CA VAL A 229 7.47 18.11 -0.25
C VAL A 229 6.20 18.95 -0.10
N LEU A 230 6.18 20.21 -0.56
CA LEU A 230 4.98 21.06 -0.53
C LEU A 230 3.83 20.43 -1.32
N ASN A 231 4.13 19.92 -2.51
CA ASN A 231 3.16 19.23 -3.37
C ASN A 231 2.61 17.97 -2.72
N ALA A 232 3.43 17.24 -1.96
CA ALA A 232 2.98 16.07 -1.22
C ALA A 232 2.05 16.44 -0.06
N LEU A 233 2.37 17.51 0.68
CA LEU A 233 1.60 17.97 1.83
C LEU A 233 0.22 18.54 1.44
N ILE A 234 0.16 19.31 0.35
CA ILE A 234 -1.05 20.06 0.00
C ILE A 234 -1.78 19.47 -1.23
N LEU A 235 -1.07 19.05 -2.28
CA LEU A 235 -1.69 18.46 -3.48
C LEU A 235 -1.74 16.93 -3.45
N GLY A 236 -1.17 16.30 -2.42
CA GLY A 236 -1.07 14.85 -2.30
C GLY A 236 -0.18 14.16 -3.34
N GLN A 237 0.66 14.93 -4.05
CA GLN A 237 1.53 14.43 -5.11
C GLN A 237 2.90 14.05 -4.55
N LYS A 238 3.16 12.75 -4.40
CA LYS A 238 4.41 12.22 -3.82
C LYS A 238 5.37 11.61 -4.84
N GLN A 239 4.99 11.58 -6.11
CA GLN A 239 5.76 10.93 -7.18
C GLN A 239 7.13 11.58 -7.45
N ASP A 240 7.26 12.86 -7.12
CA ASP A 240 8.47 13.65 -7.35
C ASP A 240 9.39 13.72 -6.13
N ILE A 241 9.02 13.09 -5.00
CA ILE A 241 9.88 12.97 -3.83
C ILE A 241 11.03 12.01 -4.13
N SER A 242 12.26 12.46 -3.86
CA SER A 242 13.46 11.65 -4.05
C SER A 242 13.42 10.38 -3.17
N PRO A 243 14.03 9.26 -3.59
CA PRO A 243 14.13 8.06 -2.76
C PRO A 243 14.81 8.31 -1.41
N ASP A 244 15.80 9.21 -1.37
CA ASP A 244 16.55 9.51 -0.16
C ASP A 244 15.72 10.34 0.83
N THR A 245 15.02 11.39 0.36
CA THR A 245 14.07 12.13 1.19
C THR A 245 12.97 11.19 1.71
N GLN A 246 12.43 10.31 0.87
CA GLN A 246 11.43 9.34 1.32
C GLN A 246 11.98 8.40 2.41
N LYS A 247 13.23 7.96 2.29
CA LYS A 247 13.91 7.09 3.27
C LYS A 247 14.18 7.83 4.58
N ASP A 248 14.56 9.10 4.53
CA ASP A 248 14.79 9.91 5.73
C ASP A 248 13.50 10.09 6.53
N TYR A 249 12.38 10.38 5.85
CA TYR A 249 11.07 10.45 6.51
C TYR A 249 10.63 9.10 7.07
N GLN A 250 10.96 7.98 6.42
CA GLN A 250 10.70 6.64 6.96
C GLN A 250 11.50 6.38 8.24
N ASN A 251 12.81 6.62 8.22
CA ASN A 251 13.71 6.42 9.36
C ASN A 251 13.35 7.33 10.55
N ALA A 252 12.93 8.57 10.29
CA ALA A 252 12.49 9.50 11.33
C ALA A 252 11.08 9.19 11.89
N GLY A 253 10.34 8.26 11.29
CA GLY A 253 8.95 7.95 11.67
C GLY A 253 7.91 8.95 11.15
N ALA A 254 8.29 9.80 10.21
CA ALA A 254 7.50 10.86 9.61
C ALA A 254 6.91 10.51 8.22
N VAL A 255 7.05 9.29 7.70
CA VAL A 255 6.57 8.95 6.33
C VAL A 255 5.08 9.24 6.12
N HIS A 256 4.27 9.16 7.17
CA HIS A 256 2.85 9.48 7.14
C HIS A 256 2.55 10.97 6.91
N ILE A 257 3.53 11.85 7.09
CA ILE A 257 3.44 13.28 6.80
C ILE A 257 3.51 13.54 5.30
N LEU A 258 4.34 12.80 4.56
CA LEU A 258 4.43 12.89 3.09
C LEU A 258 3.19 12.38 2.34
N SER A 259 2.19 11.90 3.08
CA SER A 259 0.88 11.53 2.55
C SER A 259 -0.17 12.39 3.22
N VAL A 260 -1.08 12.97 2.44
CA VAL A 260 -2.20 13.74 2.99
C VAL A 260 -2.98 12.85 3.96
N SER A 261 -3.08 13.33 5.20
CA SER A 261 -3.65 12.61 6.34
C SER A 261 -4.83 13.39 6.93
N GLY A 262 -5.51 12.80 7.93
CA GLY A 262 -6.61 13.48 8.61
C GLY A 262 -6.21 14.76 9.34
N MET A 263 -4.93 14.86 9.73
CA MET A 263 -4.37 16.08 10.31
C MET A 263 -4.37 17.22 9.29
N HIS A 264 -3.95 16.96 8.04
CA HIS A 264 -3.94 17.94 6.96
C HIS A 264 -5.35 18.47 6.68
N VAL A 265 -6.32 17.56 6.57
CA VAL A 265 -7.74 17.92 6.38
C VAL A 265 -8.28 18.73 7.57
N GLY A 266 -7.91 18.35 8.80
CA GLY A 266 -8.28 19.10 10.01
C GLY A 266 -7.70 20.51 10.03
N PHE A 267 -6.44 20.69 9.63
CA PHE A 267 -5.81 22.01 9.53
C PHE A 267 -6.49 22.90 8.49
N ILE A 268 -6.87 22.33 7.34
CA ILE A 268 -7.65 23.04 6.32
C ILE A 268 -9.03 23.44 6.86
N MET A 269 -9.72 22.55 7.57
CA MET A 269 -10.99 22.87 8.23
C MET A 269 -10.83 24.03 9.22
N LEU A 270 -9.79 24.02 10.05
CA LEU A 270 -9.49 25.10 11.00
C LEU A 270 -9.22 26.43 10.28
N PHE A 271 -8.44 26.39 9.20
CA PHE A 271 -8.12 27.56 8.39
C PHE A 271 -9.38 28.18 7.75
N ILE A 272 -10.23 27.36 7.12
CA ILE A 272 -11.50 27.83 6.54
C ILE A 272 -12.43 28.37 7.63
N THR A 273 -12.54 27.67 8.77
CA THR A 273 -13.36 28.13 9.90
C THR A 273 -12.89 29.48 10.43
N PHE A 274 -11.57 29.70 10.47
CA PHE A 274 -10.98 30.99 10.85
C PHE A 274 -11.35 32.10 9.85
N LEU A 275 -11.25 31.84 8.53
CA LEU A 275 -11.65 32.80 7.50
C LEU A 275 -13.15 33.16 7.56
N LEU A 276 -14.00 32.22 7.97
CA LEU A 276 -15.44 32.39 8.08
C LEU A 276 -15.91 32.95 9.44
N LYS A 277 -14.96 33.21 10.36
CA LYS A 277 -15.24 33.81 11.67
C LYS A 277 -15.97 35.16 11.60
N PRO A 278 -15.68 36.07 10.64
CA PRO A 278 -16.36 37.38 10.54
C PRO A 278 -17.86 37.31 10.23
N LEU A 279 -18.37 36.17 9.72
CA LEU A 279 -19.81 36.03 9.46
C LEU A 279 -20.63 36.13 10.77
N PRO A 280 -21.86 36.69 10.73
CA PRO A 280 -22.69 36.78 11.93
C PRO A 280 -23.15 35.39 12.42
N ASN A 281 -23.40 35.23 13.72
CA ASN A 281 -23.79 33.95 14.31
C ASN A 281 -25.31 33.69 14.23
N ASN A 282 -25.86 33.76 13.02
CA ASN A 282 -27.30 33.57 12.76
C ASN A 282 -27.54 32.23 12.05
N LYS A 283 -28.76 31.67 12.14
CA LYS A 283 -29.09 30.37 11.52
C LYS A 283 -28.69 30.26 10.05
N LYS A 284 -28.96 31.30 9.25
CA LYS A 284 -28.60 31.36 7.82
C LYS A 284 -27.08 31.34 7.62
N SER A 285 -26.35 32.17 8.36
CA SER A 285 -24.89 32.25 8.26
C SER A 285 -24.20 30.98 8.74
N ASN A 286 -24.74 30.29 9.75
CA ASN A 286 -24.23 28.99 10.18
C ASN A 286 -24.45 27.89 9.14
N LEU A 287 -25.60 27.88 8.45
CA LEU A 287 -25.82 27.01 7.29
C LEU A 287 -24.81 27.32 6.18
N CYS A 288 -24.63 28.60 5.82
CA CYS A 288 -23.64 29.00 4.81
C CYS A 288 -22.22 28.57 5.19
N ARG A 289 -21.81 28.76 6.45
CA ARG A 289 -20.50 28.31 6.96
C ARG A 289 -20.30 26.82 6.73
N ILE A 290 -21.30 26.02 7.05
CA ILE A 290 -21.24 24.56 6.92
C ILE A 290 -21.14 24.16 5.46
N PHE A 291 -21.96 24.74 4.58
CA PHE A 291 -21.87 24.47 3.14
C PHE A 291 -20.49 24.84 2.58
N ILE A 292 -19.95 26.00 2.93
CA ILE A 292 -18.61 26.42 2.48
C ILE A 292 -17.55 25.43 2.98
N ILE A 293 -17.56 25.08 4.27
CA ILE A 293 -16.60 24.11 4.83
C ILE A 293 -16.70 22.77 4.08
N LEU A 294 -17.89 22.20 3.91
CA LEU A 294 -18.07 20.92 3.25
C LEU A 294 -17.59 20.96 1.79
N ILE A 295 -18.00 21.98 1.04
CA ILE A 295 -17.61 22.15 -0.37
C ILE A 295 -16.08 22.29 -0.47
N SER A 296 -15.47 23.13 0.37
CA SER A 296 -14.01 23.31 0.37
C SER A 296 -13.26 22.03 0.73
N LEU A 297 -13.75 21.23 1.69
CA LEU A 297 -13.12 19.96 2.06
C LEU A 297 -13.21 18.92 0.93
N TRP A 298 -14.33 18.84 0.21
CA TRP A 298 -14.47 17.93 -0.92
C TRP A 298 -13.68 18.40 -2.14
N ILE A 299 -13.63 19.71 -2.42
CA ILE A 299 -12.72 20.28 -3.43
C ILE A 299 -11.27 19.91 -3.10
N PHE A 300 -10.86 20.07 -1.83
CA PHE A 300 -9.54 19.63 -1.38
C PHE A 300 -9.35 18.12 -1.60
N ALA A 301 -10.35 17.28 -1.33
CA ALA A 301 -10.25 15.84 -1.57
C ALA A 301 -10.00 15.51 -3.04
N PHE A 302 -10.69 16.17 -3.97
CA PHE A 302 -10.44 16.03 -5.40
C PHE A 302 -9.04 16.53 -5.77
N ILE A 303 -8.63 17.70 -5.27
CA ILE A 303 -7.28 18.26 -5.47
C ILE A 303 -6.20 17.39 -4.84
N ALA A 304 -6.47 16.62 -3.80
CA ALA A 304 -5.52 15.67 -3.22
C ALA A 304 -5.55 14.27 -3.86
N GLY A 305 -6.41 14.06 -4.87
CA GLY A 305 -6.46 12.82 -5.67
C GLY A 305 -7.32 11.72 -5.06
N LEU A 306 -8.27 12.07 -4.17
CA LEU A 306 -9.21 11.14 -3.53
C LEU A 306 -8.52 9.91 -2.88
N SER A 307 -7.31 10.10 -2.33
CA SER A 307 -6.63 9.01 -1.63
C SER A 307 -7.47 8.50 -0.43
N PRO A 308 -7.39 7.21 -0.08
CA PRO A 308 -8.25 6.61 0.95
C PRO A 308 -8.22 7.36 2.29
N SER A 309 -7.03 7.81 2.71
CA SER A 309 -6.82 8.60 3.93
C SER A 309 -7.57 9.95 3.91
N VAL A 310 -7.65 10.61 2.74
CA VAL A 310 -8.31 11.91 2.57
C VAL A 310 -9.82 11.74 2.52
N VAL A 311 -10.32 10.80 1.72
CA VAL A 311 -11.77 10.50 1.62
C VAL A 311 -12.34 10.19 2.99
N ARG A 312 -11.65 9.35 3.77
CA ARG A 312 -12.00 9.08 5.16
C ARG A 312 -12.12 10.35 5.99
N SER A 313 -11.09 11.17 5.97
CA SER A 313 -11.01 12.35 6.84
C SER A 313 -12.09 13.37 6.48
N VAL A 314 -12.30 13.65 5.19
CA VAL A 314 -13.36 14.53 4.72
C VAL A 314 -14.75 13.98 5.03
N THR A 315 -14.97 12.67 4.90
CA THR A 315 -16.23 12.01 5.29
C THR A 315 -16.49 12.15 6.79
N MET A 316 -15.48 11.93 7.63
CA MET A 316 -15.59 12.08 9.08
C MET A 316 -15.87 13.53 9.49
N PHE A 317 -15.12 14.49 8.95
CA PHE A 317 -15.38 15.91 9.21
C PHE A 317 -16.75 16.32 8.68
N SER A 318 -17.22 15.75 7.57
CA SER A 318 -18.58 15.98 7.09
C SER A 318 -19.61 15.57 8.13
N PHE A 319 -19.50 14.37 8.71
CA PHE A 319 -20.42 13.93 9.78
C PHE A 319 -20.30 14.77 11.06
N ILE A 320 -19.10 15.22 11.42
CA ILE A 320 -18.91 16.12 12.57
C ILE A 320 -19.64 17.45 12.32
N THR A 321 -19.44 18.04 11.15
CA THR A 321 -20.05 19.31 10.76
C THR A 321 -21.58 19.18 10.65
N PHE A 322 -22.10 18.13 10.02
CA PHE A 322 -23.54 17.87 9.96
C PHE A 322 -24.15 17.59 11.33
N GLY A 323 -23.48 16.84 12.21
CA GLY A 323 -24.00 16.57 13.55
C GLY A 323 -24.15 17.83 14.40
N SER A 324 -23.32 18.84 14.16
CA SER A 324 -23.45 20.14 14.82
C SER A 324 -24.76 20.88 14.46
N LEU A 325 -25.36 20.63 13.27
CA LEU A 325 -26.67 21.18 12.90
C LEU A 325 -27.82 20.56 13.71
N ILE A 326 -27.68 19.29 14.07
CA ILE A 326 -28.74 18.52 14.72
C ILE A 326 -28.66 18.68 16.25
N ASN A 327 -27.71 19.47 16.77
CA ASN A 327 -27.42 19.64 18.21
C ASN A 327 -27.27 18.30 18.95
N ARG A 328 -26.87 17.23 18.25
CA ARG A 328 -26.61 15.93 18.86
C ARG A 328 -25.15 15.87 19.29
N GLN A 329 -24.91 15.39 20.51
CA GLN A 329 -23.57 15.04 20.95
C GLN A 329 -23.07 13.86 20.10
N ASN A 330 -22.19 14.14 19.14
CA ASN A 330 -21.58 13.12 18.30
C ASN A 330 -20.60 12.29 19.14
N ASN A 331 -20.97 11.05 19.45
CA ASN A 331 -20.01 10.09 19.97
C ASN A 331 -19.02 9.73 18.85
N MET A 332 -17.75 10.08 19.03
CA MET A 332 -16.75 9.90 17.99
C MET A 332 -16.57 8.42 17.55
N PHE A 333 -16.83 7.45 18.44
CA PHE A 333 -16.82 6.02 18.06
C PHE A 333 -17.89 5.70 17.01
N HIS A 334 -19.09 6.28 17.14
CA HIS A 334 -20.14 6.11 16.13
C HIS A 334 -19.72 6.71 14.80
N THR A 335 -19.13 7.91 14.81
CA THR A 335 -18.65 8.56 13.59
C THR A 335 -17.60 7.72 12.87
N ILE A 336 -16.63 7.15 13.60
CA ILE A 336 -15.63 6.24 13.01
C ILE A 336 -16.33 5.05 12.36
N ILE A 337 -17.17 4.33 13.10
CA ILE A 337 -17.75 3.07 12.62
C ILE A 337 -18.68 3.31 11.42
N VAL A 338 -19.50 4.36 11.47
CA VAL A 338 -20.39 4.73 10.35
C VAL A 338 -19.59 5.15 9.13
N SER A 339 -18.52 5.95 9.30
CA SER A 339 -17.64 6.29 8.18
C SER A 339 -16.97 5.07 7.57
N LEU A 340 -16.50 4.12 8.40
CA LEU A 340 -15.86 2.89 7.96
C LEU A 340 -16.84 2.05 7.13
N PHE A 341 -18.07 1.88 7.62
CA PHE A 341 -19.11 1.15 6.91
C PHE A 341 -19.46 1.79 5.57
N ILE A 342 -19.74 3.10 5.53
CA ILE A 342 -20.16 3.79 4.30
C ILE A 342 -19.04 3.79 3.26
N ILE A 343 -17.80 4.03 3.67
CA ILE A 343 -16.67 4.07 2.72
C ILE A 343 -16.44 2.67 2.13
N LEU A 344 -16.46 1.62 2.94
CA LEU A 344 -16.29 0.24 2.45
C LEU A 344 -17.51 -0.27 1.65
N LEU A 345 -18.68 0.33 1.84
CA LEU A 345 -19.85 0.06 1.01
C LEU A 345 -19.70 0.63 -0.40
N ILE A 346 -19.04 1.79 -0.54
CA ILE A 346 -18.79 2.48 -1.82
C ILE A 346 -17.52 1.96 -2.51
N GLU A 347 -16.48 1.62 -1.74
CA GLU A 347 -15.20 1.16 -2.25
C GLU A 347 -14.62 0.09 -1.31
N PRO A 348 -15.01 -1.19 -1.48
CA PRO A 348 -14.57 -2.27 -0.60
C PRO A 348 -13.05 -2.54 -0.72
N GLY A 349 -12.44 -2.18 -1.85
CA GLY A 349 -10.99 -2.31 -2.08
C GLY A 349 -10.14 -1.54 -1.07
N PHE A 350 -10.68 -0.47 -0.48
CA PHE A 350 -9.97 0.31 0.54
C PHE A 350 -9.66 -0.48 1.81
N LEU A 351 -10.38 -1.57 2.11
CA LEU A 351 -10.06 -2.44 3.25
C LEU A 351 -8.63 -3.01 3.16
N PHE A 352 -8.13 -3.24 1.94
CA PHE A 352 -6.82 -3.81 1.68
C PHE A 352 -5.72 -2.75 1.52
N ASP A 353 -6.08 -1.46 1.49
CA ASP A 353 -5.09 -0.38 1.44
C ASP A 353 -4.44 -0.16 2.82
N ILE A 354 -3.10 -0.23 2.85
CA ILE A 354 -2.31 -0.10 4.07
C ILE A 354 -2.53 1.28 4.73
N GLY A 355 -2.66 2.34 3.91
CA GLY A 355 -2.91 3.69 4.40
C GLY A 355 -4.25 3.81 5.09
N PHE A 356 -5.29 3.19 4.53
CA PHE A 356 -6.62 3.10 5.13
C PHE A 356 -6.60 2.35 6.48
N GLN A 357 -5.97 1.17 6.53
CA GLN A 357 -5.85 0.35 7.74
C GLN A 357 -5.13 1.12 8.86
N LEU A 358 -3.94 1.68 8.58
CA LEU A 358 -3.17 2.46 9.55
C LEU A 358 -3.96 3.68 10.05
N SER A 359 -4.68 4.36 9.16
CA SER A 359 -5.50 5.52 9.50
C SER A 359 -6.58 5.18 10.54
N TYR A 360 -7.38 4.15 10.28
CA TYR A 360 -8.49 3.77 11.15
C TYR A 360 -8.01 3.19 12.48
N LEU A 361 -6.92 2.42 12.48
CA LEU A 361 -6.30 1.90 13.69
C LEU A 361 -5.74 3.03 14.57
N ALA A 362 -4.98 3.98 13.99
CA ALA A 362 -4.49 5.14 14.72
C ALA A 362 -5.64 5.89 15.40
N LEU A 363 -6.70 6.19 14.64
CA LEU A 363 -7.82 6.96 15.14
C LEU A 363 -8.63 6.20 16.21
N PHE A 364 -8.85 4.90 16.03
CA PHE A 364 -9.50 4.06 17.03
C PHE A 364 -8.74 4.08 18.36
N PHE A 365 -7.41 3.87 18.33
CA PHE A 365 -6.59 3.89 19.53
C PHE A 365 -6.47 5.29 20.14
N ILE A 366 -6.40 6.37 19.34
CA ILE A 366 -6.47 7.74 19.86
C ILE A 366 -7.76 7.91 20.66
N ILE A 367 -8.93 7.61 20.10
CA ILE A 367 -10.21 7.86 20.78
C ILE A 367 -10.40 6.93 22.01
N TRP A 368 -9.84 5.72 21.96
CA TRP A 368 -10.04 4.72 23.00
C TRP A 368 -9.00 4.75 24.14
N PHE A 369 -7.75 5.08 23.85
CA PHE A 369 -6.62 4.98 24.77
C PHE A 369 -6.04 6.35 25.18
N GLN A 370 -6.03 7.35 24.29
CA GLN A 370 -5.49 8.67 24.61
C GLN A 370 -6.15 9.33 25.83
N PRO A 371 -7.50 9.27 26.04
CA PRO A 371 -8.11 9.86 27.24
C PRO A 371 -7.58 9.27 28.55
N MET A 372 -7.21 7.98 28.53
CA MET A 372 -6.65 7.31 29.69
C MET A 372 -5.22 7.80 29.97
N LEU A 373 -4.41 7.96 28.92
CA LEU A 373 -3.07 8.54 29.04
C LEU A 373 -3.14 9.98 29.52
N LYS A 374 -4.04 10.79 28.97
CA LYS A 374 -4.22 12.20 29.36
C LYS A 374 -4.49 12.35 30.86
N ASN A 375 -5.26 11.44 31.44
CA ASN A 375 -5.59 11.47 32.86
C ASN A 375 -4.42 11.11 33.80
N LEU A 376 -3.31 10.56 33.29
CA LEU A 376 -2.13 10.26 34.12
C LEU A 376 -1.44 11.53 34.63
N TRP A 377 -1.50 12.62 33.86
CA TRP A 377 -0.93 13.90 34.26
C TRP A 377 -1.79 15.05 33.75
N SER A 378 -2.21 15.94 34.65
CA SER A 378 -3.00 17.13 34.31
C SER A 378 -2.17 18.39 34.57
N PRO A 379 -1.25 18.75 33.67
CA PRO A 379 -0.43 19.94 33.82
C PRO A 379 -1.29 21.21 33.83
N LYS A 380 -0.88 22.22 34.61
CA LYS A 380 -1.59 23.51 34.72
C LYS A 380 -1.19 24.52 33.64
N GLN A 381 0.06 24.47 33.17
CA GLN A 381 0.59 25.40 32.18
C GLN A 381 0.15 25.00 30.76
N LYS A 382 -0.29 25.97 29.95
CA LYS A 382 -0.77 25.73 28.57
C LYS A 382 0.25 25.00 27.69
N ILE A 383 1.54 25.35 27.82
CA ILE A 383 2.61 24.71 27.06
C ILE A 383 2.75 23.23 27.45
N ASN A 384 2.71 22.91 28.74
CA ASN A 384 2.80 21.53 29.22
C ASN A 384 1.55 20.72 28.82
N ILE A 385 0.36 21.33 28.82
CA ILE A 385 -0.87 20.70 28.30
C ILE A 385 -0.69 20.33 26.83
N TYR A 386 -0.18 21.26 26.02
CA TYR A 386 0.05 21.03 24.60
C TYR A 386 1.08 19.93 24.34
N LEU A 387 2.24 19.97 25.00
CA LEU A 387 3.28 18.94 24.89
C LEU A 387 2.74 17.57 25.34
N TRP A 388 1.98 17.53 26.43
CA TRP A 388 1.36 16.31 26.93
C TRP A 388 0.30 15.76 25.96
N ASP A 389 -0.52 16.62 25.36
CA ASP A 389 -1.50 16.19 24.36
C ASP A 389 -0.81 15.61 23.11
N ILE A 390 0.28 16.21 22.61
CA ILE A 390 1.05 15.63 21.49
C ILE A 390 1.64 14.27 21.87
N LEU A 391 2.24 14.15 23.04
CA LEU A 391 2.85 12.90 23.50
C LEU A 391 1.81 11.79 23.67
N THR A 392 0.68 12.09 24.32
CA THR A 392 -0.38 11.10 24.56
C THR A 392 -1.11 10.70 23.27
N VAL A 393 -1.36 11.64 22.35
CA VAL A 393 -1.91 11.34 21.01
C VAL A 393 -0.93 10.49 20.21
N SER A 394 0.35 10.87 20.16
CA SER A 394 1.39 10.13 19.43
C SER A 394 1.55 8.71 19.98
N THR A 395 1.55 8.56 21.31
CA THR A 395 1.63 7.24 21.96
C THR A 395 0.42 6.38 21.58
N ALA A 396 -0.79 6.92 21.67
CA ALA A 396 -2.00 6.17 21.36
C ALA A 396 -2.06 5.77 19.88
N ALA A 397 -1.73 6.69 18.97
CA ALA A 397 -1.63 6.40 17.55
C ALA A 397 -0.59 5.30 17.28
N GLN A 398 0.60 5.42 17.87
CA GLN A 398 1.69 4.47 17.66
C GLN A 398 1.34 3.08 18.16
N ILE A 399 0.71 2.92 19.33
CA ILE A 399 0.29 1.58 19.81
C ILE A 399 -0.69 0.92 18.82
N GLY A 400 -1.58 1.71 18.21
CA GLY A 400 -2.51 1.19 17.20
C GLY A 400 -1.85 0.84 15.87
N THR A 401 -0.87 1.62 15.41
CA THR A 401 -0.22 1.42 14.10
C THR A 401 1.02 0.55 14.13
N LEU A 402 1.66 0.37 15.30
CA LEU A 402 2.95 -0.30 15.45
C LEU A 402 2.93 -1.74 14.92
N PRO A 403 2.01 -2.63 15.32
CA PRO A 403 2.02 -4.01 14.82
C PRO A 403 1.94 -4.09 13.29
N LEU A 404 1.03 -3.32 12.70
CA LEU A 404 0.84 -3.30 11.24
C LEU A 404 2.02 -2.64 10.52
N SER A 405 2.63 -1.63 11.14
CA SER A 405 3.83 -0.98 10.58
C SER A 405 5.03 -1.92 10.58
N ILE A 406 5.22 -2.70 11.65
CA ILE A 406 6.23 -3.76 11.70
C ILE A 406 5.92 -4.86 10.66
N TYR A 407 4.65 -5.24 10.51
CA TYR A 407 4.25 -6.26 9.55
C TYR A 407 4.56 -5.90 8.09
N TYR A 408 4.26 -4.66 7.66
CA TYR A 408 4.46 -4.25 6.26
C TYR A 408 5.80 -3.60 5.97
N PHE A 409 6.34 -2.84 6.92
CA PHE A 409 7.57 -2.06 6.71
C PHE A 409 8.79 -2.67 7.43
N HIS A 410 8.58 -3.67 8.28
CA HIS A 410 9.64 -4.39 9.00
C HIS A 410 10.58 -3.47 9.80
N GLN A 411 10.07 -2.31 10.22
CA GLN A 411 10.86 -1.30 10.90
C GLN A 411 10.06 -0.60 12.00
N PHE A 412 10.77 -0.19 13.04
CA PHE A 412 10.26 0.68 14.09
C PHE A 412 11.18 1.91 14.27
N PRO A 413 10.69 3.11 13.96
CA PRO A 413 11.43 4.36 14.18
C PRO A 413 11.30 4.79 15.64
N GLY A 414 12.36 4.64 16.43
CA GLY A 414 12.35 4.93 17.87
C GLY A 414 12.26 6.42 18.22
N LEU A 415 12.73 7.32 17.34
CA LEU A 415 12.70 8.77 17.57
C LEU A 415 11.39 9.46 17.17
N PHE A 416 10.34 8.70 16.83
CA PHE A 416 9.08 9.25 16.34
C PHE A 416 8.44 10.30 17.28
N PHE A 417 8.66 10.20 18.60
CA PHE A 417 8.18 11.20 19.56
C PHE A 417 8.83 12.57 19.35
N VAL A 418 10.16 12.61 19.25
CA VAL A 418 10.93 13.83 19.03
C VAL A 418 10.56 14.42 17.67
N THR A 419 10.45 13.56 16.67
CA THR A 419 10.00 13.92 15.33
C THR A 419 8.62 14.61 15.36
N ASN A 420 7.61 13.96 15.93
CA ASN A 420 6.24 14.47 15.93
C ASN A 420 6.09 15.76 16.76
N LEU A 421 6.88 15.93 17.82
CA LEU A 421 6.85 17.13 18.66
C LEU A 421 7.18 18.40 17.88
N VAL A 422 8.15 18.31 16.97
CA VAL A 422 8.62 19.43 16.15
C VAL A 422 7.83 19.52 14.85
N LEU A 423 7.58 18.39 14.19
CA LEU A 423 6.98 18.38 12.86
C LEU A 423 5.51 18.77 12.86
N VAL A 424 4.70 18.30 13.83
CA VAL A 424 3.25 18.59 13.86
C VAL A 424 2.96 20.11 13.87
N PRO A 425 3.55 20.94 14.76
CA PRO A 425 3.33 22.39 14.72
C PRO A 425 3.90 23.03 13.44
N MET A 426 5.03 22.54 12.95
CA MET A 426 5.65 23.07 11.74
C MET A 426 4.77 22.85 10.50
N ILE A 427 4.20 21.64 10.36
CA ILE A 427 3.26 21.29 9.29
C ILE A 427 1.98 22.12 9.40
N PHE A 428 1.49 22.41 10.61
CA PHE A 428 0.34 23.30 10.78
C PHE A 428 0.59 24.67 10.13
N ILE A 429 1.75 25.27 10.39
CA ILE A 429 2.15 26.55 9.81
C ILE A 429 2.34 26.42 8.29
N ILE A 430 3.05 25.40 7.83
CA ILE A 430 3.29 25.14 6.40
C ILE A 430 1.96 24.94 5.66
N MET A 431 0.99 24.23 6.24
CA MET A 431 -0.31 23.99 5.63
C MET A 431 -1.10 25.28 5.47
N ILE A 432 -1.11 26.16 6.48
CA ILE A 432 -1.80 27.45 6.39
C ILE A 432 -1.14 28.35 5.35
N LEU A 433 0.17 28.57 5.48
CA LEU A 433 0.92 29.49 4.62
C LEU A 433 1.02 28.97 3.19
N GLY A 434 1.19 27.66 3.02
CA GLY A 434 1.19 26.99 1.73
C GLY A 434 -0.20 27.01 1.07
N SER A 435 -1.29 26.85 1.84
CA SER A 435 -2.64 27.01 1.28
C SER A 435 -2.89 28.44 0.83
N LEU A 436 -2.43 29.44 1.60
CA LEU A 436 -2.47 30.85 1.17
C LEU A 436 -1.65 31.08 -0.09
N LEU A 437 -0.43 30.54 -0.15
CA LEU A 437 0.44 30.62 -1.32
C LEU A 437 -0.24 30.02 -2.56
N MET A 438 -0.94 28.90 -2.41
CA MET A 438 -1.72 28.31 -3.51
C MET A 438 -2.89 29.20 -3.94
N ILE A 439 -3.64 29.77 -3.00
CA ILE A 439 -4.74 30.68 -3.33
C ILE A 439 -4.19 31.89 -4.12
N PHE A 440 -3.12 32.53 -3.65
CA PHE A 440 -2.48 33.62 -4.37
C PHE A 440 -1.99 33.18 -5.75
N SER A 441 -1.40 31.98 -5.83
CA SER A 441 -0.96 31.41 -7.10
C SER A 441 -2.08 31.22 -8.11
N LEU A 442 -3.36 31.14 -7.72
CA LEU A 442 -4.49 31.09 -8.66
C LEU A 442 -4.80 32.46 -9.28
N PHE A 443 -4.48 33.55 -8.59
CA PHE A 443 -4.73 34.94 -9.02
C PHE A 443 -3.53 35.60 -9.72
N ASP A 444 -2.58 34.80 -10.22
CA ASP A 444 -1.35 35.31 -10.88
C ASP A 444 -0.50 36.24 -10.00
N TYR A 445 -0.65 36.14 -8.68
CA TYR A 445 0.07 36.93 -7.70
C TYR A 445 0.85 36.00 -6.76
N LEU A 446 2.15 36.18 -6.61
CA LEU A 446 2.98 35.34 -5.75
C LEU A 446 3.82 36.23 -4.82
N PRO A 447 3.42 36.44 -3.56
CA PRO A 447 4.22 37.22 -2.63
C PRO A 447 5.55 36.51 -2.38
N ILE A 448 6.66 37.09 -2.84
CA ILE A 448 8.01 36.50 -2.74
C ILE A 448 8.37 36.20 -1.28
N ILE A 449 7.97 37.07 -0.35
CA ILE A 449 8.18 36.89 1.09
C ILE A 449 7.47 35.61 1.59
N LEU A 450 6.20 35.42 1.20
CA LEU A 450 5.44 34.23 1.58
C LEU A 450 6.05 32.97 0.97
N LEU A 451 6.45 33.04 -0.30
CA LEU A 451 7.12 31.95 -1.01
C LEU A 451 8.40 31.52 -0.28
N LYS A 452 9.30 32.46 0.00
CA LYS A 452 10.59 32.18 0.66
C LYS A 452 10.41 31.72 2.11
N LEU A 453 9.37 32.20 2.80
CA LEU A 453 9.05 31.74 4.14
C LEU A 453 8.58 30.27 4.12
N VAL A 454 7.67 29.90 3.21
CA VAL A 454 7.21 28.50 3.07
C VAL A 454 8.38 27.60 2.68
N GLU A 455 9.19 28.01 1.69
CA GLU A 455 10.39 27.30 1.27
C GLU A 455 11.37 27.10 2.43
N GLY A 456 11.68 28.16 3.19
CA GLY A 456 12.57 28.10 4.34
C GLY A 456 12.07 27.21 5.47
N LEU A 457 10.74 27.19 5.72
CA LEU A 457 10.15 26.25 6.67
C LEU A 457 10.32 24.80 6.21
N ILE A 458 10.06 24.50 4.94
CA ILE A 458 10.22 23.13 4.43
C ILE A 458 11.69 22.71 4.43
N TYR A 459 12.61 23.61 4.08
CA TYR A 459 14.04 23.37 4.17
C TYR A 459 14.46 23.02 5.61
N CYS A 460 14.09 23.85 6.59
CA CYS A 460 14.35 23.58 8.01
C CYS A 460 13.76 22.24 8.47
N MET A 461 12.56 21.90 7.97
CA MET A 461 11.91 20.62 8.25
C MET A 461 12.71 19.45 7.71
N ASN A 462 13.16 19.51 6.45
CA ASN A 462 13.96 18.47 5.81
C ASN A 462 15.31 18.30 6.49
N VAL A 463 16.00 19.39 6.85
CA VAL A 463 17.27 19.34 7.60
C VAL A 463 17.08 18.67 8.95
N PHE A 464 16.02 19.00 9.68
CA PHE A 464 15.72 18.36 10.96
C PHE A 464 15.47 16.86 10.79
N ILE A 465 14.69 16.45 9.79
CA ILE A 465 14.38 15.06 9.51
C ILE A 465 15.64 14.28 9.13
N ASN A 466 16.48 14.83 8.25
CA ASN A 466 17.75 14.20 7.87
C ASN A 466 18.65 13.98 9.09
N LYS A 467 18.72 14.95 10.01
CA LYS A 467 19.49 14.82 11.26
C LYS A 467 18.95 13.76 12.21
N ILE A 468 17.63 13.57 12.27
CA ILE A 468 17.03 12.48 13.06
C ILE A 468 17.26 11.12 12.37
N ALA A 469 17.10 11.08 11.05
CA ALA A 469 17.25 9.87 10.25
C ALA A 469 18.69 9.32 10.25
N SER A 470 19.70 10.18 10.39
CA SER A 470 21.11 9.77 10.47
C SER A 470 21.47 9.07 11.79
N VAL A 471 20.63 9.16 12.82
CA VAL A 471 20.82 8.43 14.08
C VAL A 471 20.30 6.99 13.94
N GLU A 472 21.07 6.16 13.21
CA GLU A 472 20.67 4.79 12.85
C GLU A 472 20.38 3.89 14.07
N LEU A 473 21.00 4.18 15.22
CA LEU A 473 20.86 3.40 16.46
C LEU A 473 19.39 3.28 16.94
N PHE A 474 18.57 4.29 16.67
CA PHE A 474 17.16 4.29 17.08
C PHE A 474 16.21 3.79 15.99
N VAL A 475 16.72 3.33 14.84
CA VAL A 475 15.90 2.77 13.77
C VAL A 475 16.05 1.26 13.79
N LEU A 476 15.13 0.57 14.48
CA LEU A 476 15.10 -0.89 14.49
C LEU A 476 14.58 -1.38 13.13
N LYS A 477 15.43 -2.05 12.35
CA LYS A 477 15.11 -2.56 11.01
C LYS A 477 15.04 -4.09 11.00
N ASN A 478 14.43 -4.64 9.96
CA ASN A 478 14.33 -6.07 9.68
C ASN A 478 13.63 -6.88 10.79
N ILE A 479 12.60 -6.31 11.40
CA ILE A 479 11.83 -6.99 12.45
C ILE A 479 10.86 -7.99 11.78
N PRO A 480 11.03 -9.30 11.99
CA PRO A 480 10.14 -10.31 11.41
C PRO A 480 8.84 -10.40 12.20
N LEU A 481 7.70 -10.42 11.50
CA LEU A 481 6.39 -10.56 12.12
C LEU A 481 5.46 -11.37 11.22
N SER A 482 5.02 -12.54 11.69
CA SER A 482 4.03 -13.35 10.99
C SER A 482 2.60 -12.83 11.19
N VAL A 483 1.65 -13.27 10.38
CA VAL A 483 0.22 -12.88 10.52
C VAL A 483 -0.35 -13.28 11.89
N ALA A 484 0.01 -14.46 12.41
CA ALA A 484 -0.44 -14.89 13.73
C ALA A 484 0.13 -14.00 14.85
N MET A 485 1.40 -13.60 14.73
CA MET A 485 2.05 -12.65 15.65
C MET A 485 1.43 -11.24 15.56
N LEU A 486 1.07 -10.80 14.36
CA LEU A 486 0.34 -9.55 14.16
C LEU A 486 -1.00 -9.55 14.91
N ILE A 487 -1.82 -10.59 14.72
CA ILE A 487 -3.12 -10.71 15.40
C ILE A 487 -2.95 -10.75 16.91
N THR A 488 -2.03 -11.59 17.41
CA THR A 488 -1.77 -11.73 18.85
C THR A 488 -1.22 -10.46 19.47
N SER A 489 -0.36 -9.70 18.78
CA SER A 489 0.13 -8.40 19.27
C SER A 489 -0.99 -7.34 19.41
N TYR A 490 -1.97 -7.34 18.50
CA TYR A 490 -3.17 -6.51 18.67
C TYR A 490 -4.02 -6.94 19.87
N ILE A 491 -4.19 -8.25 20.07
CA ILE A 491 -4.90 -8.77 21.24
C ILE A 491 -4.18 -8.37 22.53
N ILE A 492 -2.85 -8.50 22.58
CA ILE A 492 -2.02 -8.07 23.72
C ILE A 492 -2.20 -6.58 24.00
N ALA A 493 -2.13 -5.72 22.98
CA ALA A 493 -2.35 -4.29 23.14
C ALA A 493 -3.74 -4.00 23.74
N ILE A 494 -4.78 -4.66 23.24
CA ILE A 494 -6.16 -4.51 23.73
C ILE A 494 -6.28 -5.01 25.19
N THR A 495 -5.70 -6.16 25.53
CA THR A 495 -5.78 -6.71 26.90
C THR A 495 -4.99 -5.89 27.90
N ILE A 496 -3.79 -5.39 27.52
CA ILE A 496 -2.99 -4.46 28.34
C ILE A 496 -3.79 -3.19 28.62
N ILE A 497 -4.38 -2.58 27.60
CA ILE A 497 -5.17 -1.35 27.79
C ILE A 497 -6.37 -1.61 28.70
N ASN A 498 -7.05 -2.75 28.55
CA ASN A 498 -8.16 -3.13 29.44
C ASN A 498 -7.68 -3.41 30.88
N LEU A 499 -6.49 -3.96 31.06
CA LEU A 499 -5.87 -4.17 32.37
C LEU A 499 -5.55 -2.82 33.03
N LEU A 500 -4.95 -1.89 32.30
CA LEU A 500 -4.63 -0.54 32.78
C LEU A 500 -5.89 0.27 33.15
N LYS A 501 -7.00 0.07 32.41
CA LYS A 501 -8.29 0.72 32.73
C LYS A 501 -8.87 0.31 34.08
N LYS A 502 -8.75 -0.97 34.42
CA LYS A 502 -9.20 -1.52 35.70
C LYS A 502 -8.50 -2.85 35.92
N PHE A 503 -7.61 -2.87 36.90
CA PHE A 503 -6.88 -4.08 37.27
C PHE A 503 -7.85 -5.14 37.80
N ASN A 504 -7.72 -6.37 37.27
CA ASN A 504 -8.45 -7.55 37.73
C ASN A 504 -7.61 -8.78 37.36
N TYR A 505 -7.55 -9.76 38.26
CA TYR A 505 -6.86 -11.04 38.05
C TYR A 505 -7.22 -11.70 36.72
N VAL A 506 -8.49 -11.71 36.31
CA VAL A 506 -8.91 -12.30 35.02
C VAL A 506 -8.27 -11.58 33.82
N ARG A 507 -8.21 -10.25 33.84
CA ARG A 507 -7.59 -9.46 32.76
C ARG A 507 -6.08 -9.60 32.74
N PHE A 508 -5.48 -9.73 33.92
CA PHE A 508 -4.06 -9.97 34.08
C PHE A 508 -3.68 -11.35 33.53
N ALA A 509 -4.41 -12.40 33.93
CA ALA A 509 -4.25 -13.76 33.43
C ALA A 509 -4.46 -13.85 31.91
N LEU A 510 -5.49 -13.18 31.36
CA LEU A 510 -5.70 -13.09 29.91
C LEU A 510 -4.51 -12.43 29.20
N THR A 511 -4.01 -11.31 29.74
CA THR A 511 -2.86 -10.60 29.15
C THR A 511 -1.62 -11.48 29.15
N LEU A 512 -1.32 -12.16 30.27
CA LEU A 512 -0.22 -13.12 30.37
C LEU A 512 -0.39 -14.29 29.42
N SER A 513 -1.60 -14.85 29.29
CA SER A 513 -1.88 -15.95 28.38
C SER A 513 -1.57 -15.59 26.92
N PHE A 514 -1.97 -14.39 26.47
CA PHE A 514 -1.64 -13.94 25.12
C PHE A 514 -0.16 -13.58 24.93
N LEU A 515 0.51 -13.08 25.98
CA LEU A 515 1.97 -12.88 25.97
C LEU A 515 2.72 -14.21 25.81
N ILE A 516 2.32 -15.24 26.57
CA ILE A 516 2.87 -16.59 26.45
C ILE A 516 2.58 -17.16 25.06
N LEU A 517 1.36 -17.00 24.52
CA LEU A 517 1.03 -17.42 23.17
C LEU A 517 1.93 -16.76 22.12
N PHE A 518 2.18 -15.46 22.23
CA PHE A 518 3.10 -14.74 21.34
C PHE A 518 4.53 -15.27 21.43
N GLN A 519 5.02 -15.57 22.64
CA GLN A 519 6.33 -16.19 22.85
C GLN A 519 6.40 -17.60 22.25
N ILE A 520 5.35 -18.41 22.41
CA ILE A 520 5.26 -19.75 21.78
C ILE A 520 5.33 -19.62 20.26
N LEU A 521 4.60 -18.68 19.66
CA LEU A 521 4.65 -18.44 18.21
C LEU A 521 6.05 -18.02 17.74
N LEU A 522 6.75 -17.18 18.51
CA LEU A 522 8.15 -16.79 18.24
C LEU A 522 9.10 -17.99 18.31
N ILE A 523 9.01 -18.78 19.38
CA ILE A 523 9.83 -19.98 19.55
C ILE A 523 9.55 -20.98 18.44
N GLN A 524 8.29 -21.20 18.09
CA GLN A 524 7.90 -22.08 16.99
C GLN A 524 8.51 -21.63 15.67
N LYS A 525 8.43 -20.33 15.33
CA LYS A 525 9.01 -19.81 14.09
C LYS A 525 10.53 -19.92 14.07
N ASN A 526 11.19 -19.59 15.16
CA ASN A 526 12.64 -19.77 15.26
C ASN A 526 13.06 -21.24 15.16
N TRP A 527 12.27 -22.16 15.73
CA TRP A 527 12.54 -23.59 15.65
C TRP A 527 12.34 -24.15 14.24
N GLU A 528 11.27 -23.73 13.55
CA GLU A 528 11.05 -24.01 12.12
C GLU A 528 12.21 -23.50 11.27
N THR A 529 12.71 -22.28 11.55
CA THR A 529 13.85 -21.70 10.84
C THR A 529 15.13 -22.50 11.06
N LYS A 530 15.45 -22.89 12.30
CA LYS A 530 16.65 -23.68 12.64
C LYS A 530 16.69 -25.04 11.96
N LYS A 531 15.53 -25.69 11.80
CA LYS A 531 15.42 -26.99 11.12
C LYS A 531 15.48 -26.90 9.60
N GLY A 532 15.10 -25.76 9.04
CA GLY A 532 14.94 -25.59 7.60
C GLY A 532 16.25 -25.30 6.88
N ASN A 533 16.83 -26.32 6.25
CA ASN A 533 17.81 -26.15 5.20
C ASN A 533 17.06 -26.02 3.87
N ASN A 534 17.40 -24.99 3.09
CA ASN A 534 16.96 -24.93 1.70
C ASN A 534 17.96 -24.17 0.84
N LEU A 535 17.94 -24.49 -0.44
CA LEU A 535 18.61 -23.70 -1.45
C LEU A 535 17.57 -22.92 -2.24
N ILE A 536 17.84 -21.65 -2.49
CA ILE A 536 16.99 -20.80 -3.30
C ILE A 536 17.78 -20.16 -4.45
N VAL A 537 17.27 -20.28 -5.67
CA VAL A 537 17.76 -19.52 -6.83
C VAL A 537 16.78 -18.39 -7.08
N PHE A 538 17.19 -17.16 -6.79
CA PHE A 538 16.33 -16.00 -6.94
C PHE A 538 16.17 -15.62 -8.42
N SER A 539 14.99 -15.14 -8.77
CA SER A 539 14.72 -14.48 -10.05
C SER A 539 15.21 -13.03 -10.00
N SER A 540 16.36 -12.76 -10.60
CA SER A 540 16.88 -11.41 -10.83
C SER A 540 17.23 -11.19 -12.30
N ARG A 541 17.08 -9.97 -12.81
CA ARG A 541 17.46 -9.63 -14.20
C ARG A 541 18.96 -9.41 -14.28
N ASN A 542 19.62 -10.08 -15.23
CA ASN A 542 21.05 -9.93 -15.53
C ASN A 542 22.01 -10.25 -14.37
N LYS A 543 21.52 -10.84 -13.27
CA LYS A 543 22.33 -11.23 -12.11
C LYS A 543 21.92 -12.60 -11.64
N THR A 544 22.92 -13.34 -11.17
CA THR A 544 22.76 -14.68 -10.59
C THR A 544 22.88 -14.54 -9.09
N ILE A 545 21.82 -14.90 -8.37
CA ILE A 545 21.79 -14.84 -6.91
C ILE A 545 21.27 -16.18 -6.40
N ILE A 546 22.12 -16.87 -5.64
CA ILE A 546 21.80 -18.16 -5.03
C ILE A 546 21.93 -18.00 -3.51
N GLY A 547 20.88 -18.36 -2.79
CA GLY A 547 20.88 -18.38 -1.33
C GLY A 547 20.96 -19.81 -0.81
N PHE A 548 21.90 -20.07 0.09
CA PHE A 548 22.03 -21.32 0.83
C PHE A 548 21.62 -21.05 2.28
N LYS A 549 20.42 -21.47 2.66
CA LYS A 549 19.94 -21.35 4.03
C LYS A 549 20.38 -22.59 4.81
N LYS A 550 21.12 -22.37 5.90
CA LYS A 550 21.50 -23.40 6.87
C LYS A 550 21.06 -22.95 8.26
N GLY A 551 19.90 -23.41 8.70
CA GLY A 551 19.25 -22.92 9.91
C GLY A 551 18.99 -21.40 9.86
N GLU A 552 19.64 -20.64 10.74
CA GLU A 552 19.46 -19.19 10.86
C GLU A 552 20.43 -18.35 10.00
N THR A 553 21.34 -19.00 9.29
CA THR A 553 22.29 -18.33 8.40
C THR A 553 21.84 -18.45 6.94
N LEU A 554 21.99 -17.36 6.20
CA LEU A 554 21.84 -17.34 4.74
C LEU A 554 23.15 -16.92 4.10
N GLU A 555 23.78 -17.86 3.41
CA GLU A 555 24.94 -17.60 2.57
C GLU A 555 24.45 -17.24 1.16
N ILE A 556 24.75 -16.03 0.71
CA ILE A 556 24.30 -15.48 -0.56
C ILE A 556 25.49 -15.48 -1.50
N ALA A 557 25.42 -16.31 -2.53
CA ALA A 557 26.38 -16.30 -3.62
C ALA A 557 25.85 -15.44 -4.78
N SER A 558 26.63 -14.44 -5.17
CA SER A 558 26.26 -13.50 -6.23
C SER A 558 27.43 -13.23 -7.17
N ASN A 559 27.13 -12.96 -8.44
CA ASN A 559 28.11 -12.57 -9.45
C ASN A 559 28.48 -11.08 -9.42
N SER A 560 27.75 -10.27 -8.66
CA SER A 560 28.01 -8.84 -8.49
C SER A 560 27.78 -8.40 -7.05
N LYS A 561 28.45 -7.32 -6.63
CA LYS A 561 28.14 -6.68 -5.35
C LYS A 561 26.65 -6.28 -5.31
N ILE A 562 26.01 -6.56 -4.18
CA ILE A 562 24.61 -6.20 -3.93
C ILE A 562 24.61 -4.82 -3.30
N GLU A 563 24.18 -3.81 -4.05
CA GLU A 563 24.11 -2.43 -3.58
C GLU A 563 22.96 -2.24 -2.59
N ASN A 564 23.16 -1.33 -1.63
CA ASN A 564 22.08 -0.91 -0.73
C ASN A 564 20.98 -0.18 -1.53
N ASN A 565 19.72 -0.36 -1.13
CA ASN A 565 18.52 0.14 -1.84
C ASN A 565 18.29 -0.46 -3.25
N SER A 566 19.01 -1.51 -3.65
CA SER A 566 18.76 -2.20 -4.92
C SER A 566 17.53 -3.13 -4.87
N PHE A 567 16.97 -3.47 -6.03
CA PHE A 567 15.85 -4.42 -6.14
C PHE A 567 16.22 -5.79 -5.56
N GLU A 568 17.46 -6.20 -5.80
CA GLU A 568 18.05 -7.46 -5.34
C GLU A 568 18.16 -7.47 -3.81
N LYS A 569 18.64 -6.37 -3.22
CA LYS A 569 18.70 -6.22 -1.76
C LYS A 569 17.31 -6.31 -1.12
N ASN A 570 16.31 -5.61 -1.66
CA ASN A 570 14.93 -5.69 -1.16
C ASN A 570 14.35 -7.11 -1.28
N THR A 571 14.70 -7.84 -2.34
CA THR A 571 14.27 -9.23 -2.56
C THR A 571 14.86 -10.16 -1.51
N ILE A 572 16.15 -10.03 -1.25
CA ILE A 572 16.86 -10.80 -0.23
C ILE A 572 16.32 -10.47 1.16
N ASP A 573 16.18 -9.18 1.48
CA ASP A 573 15.70 -8.74 2.79
C ASP A 573 14.27 -9.25 3.05
N SER A 574 13.38 -9.23 2.04
CA SER A 574 12.03 -9.81 2.15
C SER A 574 12.08 -11.30 2.52
N TYR A 575 13.00 -12.07 1.91
CA TYR A 575 13.18 -13.48 2.22
C TYR A 575 13.77 -13.70 3.62
N VAL A 576 14.80 -12.93 3.98
CA VAL A 576 15.49 -12.98 5.29
C VAL A 576 14.49 -12.72 6.41
N ILE A 577 13.71 -11.65 6.30
CA ILE A 577 12.73 -11.23 7.30
C ILE A 577 11.61 -12.29 7.43
N ALA A 578 11.02 -12.72 6.31
CA ALA A 578 9.93 -13.68 6.37
C ALA A 578 10.34 -15.06 6.93
N ASN A 579 11.62 -15.42 6.82
CA ASN A 579 12.18 -16.66 7.32
C ASN A 579 12.92 -16.51 8.65
N PHE A 580 12.83 -15.36 9.34
CA PHE A 580 13.46 -15.13 10.64
C PHE A 580 14.99 -15.43 10.63
N ILE A 581 15.65 -15.13 9.51
CA ILE A 581 17.10 -15.33 9.35
C ILE A 581 17.82 -14.17 10.05
N THR A 582 18.80 -14.49 10.90
CA THR A 582 19.51 -13.50 11.72
C THR A 582 20.82 -13.06 11.08
N ASN A 583 21.48 -13.97 10.37
CA ASN A 583 22.81 -13.75 9.82
C ASN A 583 22.81 -13.94 8.31
N THR A 584 23.25 -12.90 7.59
CA THR A 584 23.48 -12.99 6.14
C THR A 584 24.97 -12.82 5.84
N LYS A 585 25.54 -13.75 5.08
CA LYS A 585 26.89 -13.63 4.54
C LYS A 585 26.81 -13.55 3.03
N THR A 586 27.60 -12.66 2.43
CA THR A 586 27.69 -12.57 0.97
C THR A 586 29.03 -13.12 0.52
N GLU A 587 29.02 -14.02 -0.46
CA GLU A 587 30.21 -14.59 -1.07
C GLU A 587 30.18 -14.39 -2.59
N ASN A 588 31.36 -14.46 -3.20
CA ASN A 588 31.47 -14.52 -4.65
C ASN A 588 30.92 -15.86 -5.16
N LEU A 589 30.29 -15.81 -6.34
CA LEU A 589 29.81 -17.00 -7.02
C LEU A 589 30.97 -17.96 -7.35
N LYS A 590 30.78 -19.23 -7.01
CA LYS A 590 31.67 -20.36 -7.29
C LYS A 590 30.99 -21.23 -8.35
N ASN A 591 31.78 -22.03 -9.05
CA ASN A 591 31.26 -22.91 -10.11
C ASN A 591 30.62 -24.20 -9.56
N PHE A 592 30.96 -24.57 -8.32
CA PHE A 592 30.51 -25.80 -7.68
C PHE A 592 30.08 -25.53 -6.24
N TYR A 593 28.97 -26.13 -5.84
CA TYR A 593 28.48 -26.13 -4.47
C TYR A 593 28.03 -27.54 -4.07
N TYR A 594 28.08 -27.80 -2.77
CA TYR A 594 27.47 -28.97 -2.16
C TYR A 594 26.42 -28.50 -1.15
N PHE A 595 25.20 -29.02 -1.29
CA PHE A 595 24.08 -28.70 -0.40
C PHE A 595 23.29 -29.98 -0.10
N ASP A 596 23.21 -30.35 1.18
CA ASP A 596 22.62 -31.62 1.66
C ASP A 596 23.08 -32.84 0.82
N ASP A 597 24.40 -32.98 0.66
CA ASP A 597 25.09 -34.01 -0.15
C ASP A 597 24.81 -33.99 -1.66
N LYS A 598 24.05 -33.01 -2.15
CA LYS A 598 23.77 -32.81 -3.58
C LYS A 598 24.81 -31.89 -4.20
N LYS A 599 25.44 -32.36 -5.28
CA LYS A 599 26.38 -31.56 -6.08
C LYS A 599 25.61 -30.64 -7.03
N ILE A 600 25.91 -29.35 -6.92
CA ILE A 600 25.27 -28.28 -7.69
C ILE A 600 26.33 -27.60 -8.53
N VAL A 601 26.07 -27.54 -9.83
CA VAL A 601 27.01 -26.96 -10.80
C VAL A 601 26.41 -25.68 -11.35
N VAL A 602 27.16 -24.58 -11.23
CA VAL A 602 26.79 -23.29 -11.79
C VAL A 602 27.61 -23.07 -13.05
N LEU A 603 26.94 -23.12 -14.20
CA LEU A 603 27.55 -23.10 -15.53
C LEU A 603 27.44 -21.73 -16.19
N ASP A 604 28.60 -21.18 -16.54
CA ASP A 604 28.77 -19.98 -17.35
C ASP A 604 29.56 -20.33 -18.64
N SER A 605 29.65 -19.40 -19.60
CA SER A 605 30.32 -19.59 -20.89
C SER A 605 31.82 -19.90 -20.79
N ASN A 606 32.42 -19.69 -19.61
CA ASN A 606 33.86 -19.81 -19.40
C ASN A 606 34.30 -21.20 -18.90
N ILE A 607 33.38 -22.15 -18.73
CA ILE A 607 33.67 -23.47 -18.15
C ILE A 607 33.53 -24.55 -19.23
N PRO A 608 34.58 -25.36 -19.48
CA PRO A 608 34.50 -26.48 -20.42
C PRO A 608 33.50 -27.54 -19.93
N HIS A 609 32.41 -27.75 -20.67
CA HIS A 609 31.31 -28.66 -20.29
C HIS A 609 31.73 -30.14 -20.16
N GLU A 610 32.85 -30.53 -20.78
CA GLU A 610 33.37 -31.90 -20.77
C GLU A 610 33.93 -32.33 -19.40
N THR A 611 34.18 -31.38 -18.48
CA THR A 611 34.73 -31.65 -17.14
C THR A 611 33.66 -31.99 -16.10
N ILE A 612 32.37 -31.89 -16.45
CA ILE A 612 31.27 -31.97 -15.49
C ILE A 612 30.75 -33.40 -15.42
N LYS A 613 31.25 -34.15 -14.45
CA LYS A 613 30.77 -35.49 -14.12
C LYS A 613 29.76 -35.44 -12.97
N ALA A 614 28.64 -36.15 -13.16
CA ALA A 614 27.57 -36.44 -12.19
C ALA A 614 27.16 -35.26 -11.30
N SER A 615 26.06 -34.58 -11.64
CA SER A 615 25.53 -33.45 -10.85
C SER A 615 24.02 -33.55 -10.75
N GLU A 616 23.45 -33.44 -9.55
CA GLU A 616 21.99 -33.53 -9.40
C GLU A 616 21.28 -32.27 -9.90
N VAL A 617 21.90 -31.08 -9.72
CA VAL A 617 21.32 -29.80 -10.10
C VAL A 617 22.32 -29.01 -10.93
N ILE A 618 21.87 -28.54 -12.10
CA ILE A 618 22.66 -27.67 -12.98
C ILE A 618 21.97 -26.31 -13.09
N ILE A 619 22.68 -25.24 -12.78
CA ILE A 619 22.23 -23.85 -12.92
C ILE A 619 22.94 -23.23 -14.12
N LEU A 620 22.21 -22.89 -15.17
CA LEU A 620 22.72 -22.19 -16.34
C LEU A 620 22.62 -20.67 -16.10
N ARG A 621 23.69 -19.93 -16.38
CA ARG A 621 23.73 -18.46 -16.23
C ARG A 621 24.51 -17.79 -17.37
N ASN A 622 24.16 -16.55 -17.72
CA ASN A 622 24.79 -15.75 -18.77
C ASN A 622 24.75 -16.38 -20.18
N SER A 623 23.76 -17.23 -20.46
CA SER A 623 23.52 -17.83 -21.78
C SER A 623 24.71 -18.61 -22.34
N PRO A 624 25.25 -19.62 -21.64
CA PRO A 624 26.44 -20.34 -22.08
C PRO A 624 26.15 -21.06 -23.40
N LYS A 625 27.11 -20.99 -24.34
CA LYS A 625 26.97 -21.65 -25.65
C LYS A 625 27.27 -23.14 -25.51
N ILE A 626 26.28 -23.90 -25.03
CA ILE A 626 26.44 -25.32 -24.67
C ILE A 626 25.61 -26.20 -25.62
N ASN A 627 26.16 -27.35 -26.01
CA ASN A 627 25.34 -28.44 -26.51
C ASN A 627 24.73 -29.17 -25.31
N LEU A 628 23.44 -28.89 -25.07
CA LEU A 628 22.77 -29.38 -23.87
C LEU A 628 22.57 -30.91 -23.89
N GLU A 629 22.36 -31.53 -25.04
CA GLU A 629 22.17 -32.98 -25.14
C GLU A 629 23.41 -33.74 -24.65
N ARG A 630 24.59 -33.31 -25.08
CA ARG A 630 25.87 -33.91 -24.66
C ARG A 630 26.15 -33.67 -23.17
N LEU A 631 25.77 -32.50 -22.64
CA LEU A 631 25.85 -32.22 -21.21
C LEU A 631 24.97 -33.19 -20.41
N LEU A 632 23.74 -33.40 -20.86
CA LEU A 632 22.77 -34.27 -20.20
C LEU A 632 23.26 -35.72 -20.13
N GLU A 633 23.83 -36.25 -21.21
CA GLU A 633 24.37 -37.61 -21.27
C GLU A 633 25.56 -37.83 -20.31
N ASN A 634 26.41 -36.82 -20.12
CA ASN A 634 27.59 -36.91 -19.25
C ASN A 634 27.28 -36.69 -17.77
N SER A 635 26.28 -35.85 -17.46
CA SER A 635 26.03 -35.36 -16.09
C SER A 635 24.78 -35.93 -15.43
N ASN A 636 23.83 -36.48 -16.20
CA ASN A 636 22.54 -37.05 -15.76
C ASN A 636 21.86 -36.26 -14.62
N PRO A 637 21.54 -34.97 -14.84
CA PRO A 637 20.96 -34.15 -13.79
C PRO A 637 19.50 -34.49 -13.50
N LYS A 638 19.11 -34.36 -12.23
CA LYS A 638 17.70 -34.48 -11.81
C LYS A 638 16.89 -33.25 -12.23
N ILE A 639 17.54 -32.09 -12.35
CA ILE A 639 16.90 -30.85 -12.80
C ILE A 639 17.91 -29.86 -13.39
N ILE A 640 17.45 -29.11 -14.39
CA ILE A 640 18.14 -27.94 -14.92
C ILE A 640 17.39 -26.67 -14.57
N ILE A 641 18.12 -25.68 -14.06
CA ILE A 641 17.60 -24.37 -13.69
C ILE A 641 18.26 -23.33 -14.60
N ALA A 642 17.48 -22.58 -15.36
CA ALA A 642 17.97 -21.41 -16.07
C ALA A 642 17.65 -20.16 -15.25
N ASP A 643 18.69 -19.47 -14.77
CA ASP A 643 18.51 -18.25 -13.99
C ASP A 643 18.09 -17.05 -14.86
N GLY A 644 17.76 -15.92 -14.21
CA GLY A 644 17.25 -14.72 -14.89
C GLY A 644 18.31 -13.90 -15.64
N SER A 645 19.55 -14.37 -15.70
CA SER A 645 20.62 -13.76 -16.50
C SER A 645 20.65 -14.27 -17.96
N ASN A 646 19.92 -15.34 -18.27
CA ASN A 646 19.91 -15.94 -19.60
C ASN A 646 18.95 -15.23 -20.58
N TYR A 647 19.30 -15.23 -21.87
CA TYR A 647 18.43 -14.77 -22.95
C TYR A 647 17.26 -15.74 -23.18
N LYS A 648 16.07 -15.20 -23.41
CA LYS A 648 14.83 -15.98 -23.60
C LYS A 648 14.93 -17.01 -24.74
N SER A 649 15.66 -16.71 -25.81
CA SER A 649 15.84 -17.63 -26.94
C SER A 649 16.56 -18.92 -26.51
N TYR A 650 17.63 -18.81 -25.73
CA TYR A 650 18.36 -19.96 -25.20
C TYR A 650 17.52 -20.74 -24.18
N ILE A 651 16.79 -20.05 -23.30
CA ILE A 651 15.90 -20.70 -22.32
C ILE A 651 14.88 -21.60 -23.04
N LYS A 652 14.27 -21.12 -24.13
CA LYS A 652 13.32 -21.91 -24.93
C LYS A 652 13.97 -23.15 -25.55
N LEU A 653 15.13 -22.98 -26.19
CA LEU A 653 15.88 -24.07 -26.80
C LEU A 653 16.25 -25.16 -25.77
N TRP A 654 16.74 -24.75 -24.61
CA TRP A 654 17.09 -25.68 -23.54
C TRP A 654 15.86 -26.36 -22.93
N ALA A 655 14.75 -25.64 -22.77
CA ALA A 655 13.50 -26.22 -22.29
C ALA A 655 12.96 -27.30 -23.23
N GLU A 656 13.04 -27.07 -24.55
CA GLU A 656 12.67 -28.08 -25.57
C GLU A 656 13.58 -29.31 -25.50
N THR A 657 14.90 -29.09 -25.39
CA THR A 657 15.87 -30.19 -25.27
C THR A 657 15.63 -31.03 -24.00
N CYS A 658 15.37 -30.36 -22.86
CA CYS A 658 15.06 -31.04 -21.60
C CYS A 658 13.75 -31.83 -21.68
N ARG A 659 12.72 -31.29 -22.36
CA ARG A 659 11.47 -32.02 -22.63
C ARG A 659 11.72 -33.29 -23.44
N ASN A 660 12.51 -33.21 -24.50
CA ASN A 660 12.82 -34.39 -25.34
C ASN A 660 13.55 -35.49 -24.57
N LYS A 661 14.40 -35.13 -23.60
CA LYS A 661 15.15 -36.07 -22.75
C LYS A 661 14.44 -36.40 -21.42
N ASN A 662 13.18 -35.96 -21.23
CA ASN A 662 12.39 -36.14 -19.99
C ASN A 662 13.07 -35.64 -18.70
N ILE A 663 13.81 -34.53 -18.79
CA ILE A 663 14.48 -33.91 -17.64
C ILE A 663 13.71 -32.67 -17.19
N PRO A 664 13.40 -32.53 -15.89
CA PRO A 664 12.77 -31.33 -15.36
C PRO A 664 13.57 -30.06 -15.67
N PHE A 665 12.88 -29.01 -16.14
CA PHE A 665 13.47 -27.71 -16.44
C PHE A 665 12.70 -26.58 -15.73
N HIS A 666 13.45 -25.70 -15.07
CA HIS A 666 12.92 -24.54 -14.37
C HIS A 666 13.59 -23.25 -14.84
N SER A 667 12.82 -22.33 -15.43
CA SER A 667 13.32 -20.98 -15.73
C SER A 667 12.87 -20.03 -14.63
N THR A 668 13.81 -19.31 -14.01
CA THR A 668 13.43 -18.32 -12.99
C THR A 668 12.74 -17.08 -13.56
N TYR A 669 12.86 -16.86 -14.87
CA TYR A 669 12.15 -15.80 -15.57
C TYR A 669 10.65 -16.09 -15.73
N GLU A 670 10.30 -17.34 -16.06
CA GLU A 670 8.92 -17.74 -16.37
C GLU A 670 8.18 -18.30 -15.16
N LYS A 671 8.86 -19.14 -14.36
CA LYS A 671 8.26 -19.85 -13.21
C LYS A 671 8.58 -19.19 -11.86
N GLY A 672 9.34 -18.10 -11.86
CA GLY A 672 9.84 -17.46 -10.64
C GLY A 672 10.96 -18.24 -9.97
N TYR A 673 11.30 -17.91 -8.72
CA TYR A 673 12.38 -18.52 -7.97
C TYR A 673 12.30 -20.05 -7.95
N TYR A 674 13.44 -20.70 -7.79
CA TYR A 674 13.51 -22.14 -7.54
C TYR A 674 13.92 -22.40 -6.10
N LYS A 675 13.30 -23.37 -5.44
CA LYS A 675 13.65 -23.80 -4.09
C LYS A 675 13.86 -25.31 -4.05
N LEU A 676 15.01 -25.73 -3.54
CA LEU A 676 15.38 -27.13 -3.27
C LEU A 676 15.10 -27.50 -1.82
#